data_AF-A0A9D5T0H8-F1
#
_entry.id   AF-A0A9D5T0H8-F1
#
_cell.length_a   1.000
_cell.length_b   1.000
_cell.length_c   1.000
_cell.angle_alpha   90.00
_cell.angle_beta   90.00
_cell.angle_gamma   90.00
#
_symmetry.space_group_name_H-M   'P 1'
#
loop_
_entity.id
_entity.type
_entity.pdbx_description
1 polymer ?
#
loop_
_entity_poly.entity_id
_entity_poly.type
_entity_poly.pdbx_seq_one_letter_code
_entity_poly.pdbx_strand_id
1 'polypeptide(L)'
;MECRMKKRFFSLALAVIMIFCSMESAVFYASQIASPTDVSPSDAVSQTVASPAQPQGAVSSADVPDQGAAAEMRDITAFDLVSDMKLGWNLGESLESWSSDAGYDDYHNAGAYQLLLTYTDSTDGILNVSLPKTFDDKNCCTIKWNTDMIVDSDAQSKLGTIGFEVWNLTVEEPTEITINIKKATLQKKKHGQVHVLKELLGEHKLTISRYGTVSFNTEKFPSHLTKTLGVQGSYFTIEAELVDYPQAEYSKAQYYETLWNNPLTTYDMIRQIKASGYNAIRVPITYFNHIASFTDVSSADAVTAAQSEKIDEEWLERIKEIVDYCVEQDMYCIINVHNDGSTTGWLKVNTEHSEAVRAKYKRLWTQVAEYFKDYNDYLLFEGFNEITNAKNVWDFPGEEDCQWVNELNQLFVDTVRATGSNNAKRFLLVAPYAAANEQQTIDAFKMPTDTVPDRLIVSIHAYTPAAFSWEYEDKNEITKWGAQQDYEELDALFARLNSRFVSRGIPVLITEFGTVEKADTGIGSDYVEVTATDAEAAPSGSSAQTTAAEESVSAADVSATDVSASDVSATDVPKIHSIGEEALLAIEPADDSQAGNITSRVRHAQYYVQKAGEYGITCFWWDGGDFFDRSELRFNYPTLSNAMVNETSTHISKLTIEEIPEQYYTGQPVEPELKITATVTTTVSGTDYQNTVELVKGTDYDVEFRRNINTGKAMAIITGYGEYSGITLAYFTIVDPPLMDAFLSEVFSLTGDKANDFLVWGFSLPLFAVLAVIAYMNMRKEKERLKKLALVEQATNEAMMEIAEENSQYYDD
;
A
#
# COMPACT_ATOMS: atom_id res chain seq x y z
N MET A 1 -33.75 23.64 -42.34
CA MET A 1 -35.01 23.57 -41.55
C MET A 1 -35.37 24.91 -40.90
N GLU A 2 -34.45 25.57 -40.18
CA GLU A 2 -34.70 26.89 -39.55
C GLU A 2 -35.30 27.95 -40.49
N CYS A 3 -34.85 28.02 -41.75
CA CYS A 3 -35.30 29.04 -42.70
C CYS A 3 -36.80 28.90 -43.09
N ARG A 4 -37.37 27.69 -43.02
CA ARG A 4 -38.81 27.45 -43.25
C ARG A 4 -39.66 27.71 -42.01
N MET A 5 -39.13 27.48 -40.80
CA MET A 5 -39.78 27.87 -39.54
C MET A 5 -39.82 29.39 -39.38
N LYS A 6 -38.69 30.07 -39.60
CA LYS A 6 -38.59 31.53 -39.51
C LYS A 6 -39.58 32.23 -40.47
N LYS A 7 -39.74 31.73 -41.71
CA LYS A 7 -40.73 32.28 -42.67
C LYS A 7 -42.19 32.14 -42.22
N ARG A 8 -42.57 31.00 -41.64
CA ARG A 8 -43.97 30.79 -41.19
C ARG A 8 -44.29 31.58 -39.92
N PHE A 9 -43.31 31.74 -39.04
CA PHE A 9 -43.42 32.59 -37.84
C PHE A 9 -43.56 34.07 -38.21
N PHE A 10 -42.78 34.54 -39.19
CA PHE A 10 -42.81 35.93 -39.67
C PHE A 10 -44.15 36.29 -40.34
N SER A 11 -44.73 35.38 -41.12
CA SER A 11 -46.04 35.61 -41.76
C SER A 11 -47.19 35.67 -40.75
N LEU A 12 -47.10 34.93 -39.64
CA LEU A 12 -48.10 34.94 -38.58
C LEU A 12 -48.00 36.21 -37.71
N ALA A 13 -46.77 36.64 -37.40
CA ALA A 13 -46.53 37.88 -36.66
C ALA A 13 -46.95 39.13 -37.45
N LEU A 14 -46.72 39.17 -38.76
CA LEU A 14 -47.11 40.30 -39.61
C LEU A 14 -48.63 40.46 -39.73
N ALA A 15 -49.38 39.35 -39.71
CA ALA A 15 -50.84 39.36 -39.73
C ALA A 15 -51.44 39.91 -38.42
N VAL A 16 -50.80 39.65 -37.28
CA VAL A 16 -51.21 40.16 -35.97
C VAL A 16 -50.91 41.65 -35.83
N ILE A 17 -49.78 42.13 -36.34
CA ILE A 17 -49.39 43.55 -36.30
C ILE A 17 -50.31 44.43 -37.18
N MET A 18 -50.73 43.93 -38.34
CA MET A 18 -51.66 44.64 -39.24
C MET A 18 -53.06 44.84 -38.62
N ILE A 19 -53.46 43.97 -37.69
CA ILE A 19 -54.73 44.09 -36.96
C ILE A 19 -54.61 45.16 -35.87
N PHE A 20 -53.47 45.23 -35.18
CA PHE A 20 -53.21 46.20 -34.10
C PHE A 20 -53.08 47.65 -34.59
N CYS A 21 -52.48 47.89 -35.78
CA CYS A 21 -52.37 49.23 -36.35
C CYS A 21 -53.71 49.89 -36.74
N SER A 22 -54.83 49.14 -36.74
CA SER A 22 -56.15 49.67 -37.10
C SER A 22 -56.92 50.29 -35.93
N MET A 23 -56.42 50.19 -34.69
CA MET A 23 -57.18 50.53 -33.48
C MET A 23 -56.63 51.72 -32.65
N GLU A 24 -55.48 52.29 -32.97
CA GLU A 24 -54.90 53.46 -32.26
C GLU A 24 -55.27 54.81 -32.93
N SER A 25 -56.56 55.06 -33.14
CA SER A 25 -57.07 56.39 -33.53
C SER A 25 -58.23 56.82 -32.64
N ALA A 26 -58.09 56.67 -31.33
CA ALA A 26 -58.93 57.34 -30.36
C ALA A 26 -58.21 57.40 -29.01
N VAL A 27 -58.33 58.54 -28.33
CA VAL A 27 -57.98 58.78 -26.92
C VAL A 27 -56.53 59.24 -26.66
N PHE A 28 -56.26 60.45 -27.15
CA PHE A 28 -55.35 61.43 -26.55
C PHE A 28 -56.19 62.26 -25.56
N TYR A 29 -55.82 62.40 -24.26
CA TYR A 29 -55.97 63.64 -23.44
C TYR A 29 -55.66 63.42 -21.92
N ALA A 30 -54.82 64.33 -21.38
CA ALA A 30 -54.67 64.79 -19.98
C ALA A 30 -54.06 63.84 -18.93
N SER A 31 -53.20 64.25 -17.98
CA SER A 31 -52.45 65.49 -17.70
C SER A 31 -51.48 65.25 -16.52
N GLN A 32 -50.41 66.05 -16.48
CA GLN A 32 -49.29 66.16 -15.51
C GLN A 32 -49.63 66.35 -14.01
N ILE A 33 -48.65 66.15 -13.09
CA ILE A 33 -47.85 67.18 -12.36
C ILE A 33 -46.98 66.60 -11.19
N ALA A 34 -45.67 66.91 -11.24
CA ALA A 34 -44.62 67.24 -10.23
C ALA A 34 -44.10 66.31 -9.09
N SER A 35 -42.75 66.18 -9.09
CA SER A 35 -41.75 65.86 -8.03
C SER A 35 -41.46 67.11 -7.12
N PRO A 36 -40.40 67.24 -6.26
CA PRO A 36 -39.22 66.37 -5.94
C PRO A 36 -38.71 66.40 -4.46
N THR A 37 -37.58 65.71 -4.23
CA THR A 37 -36.35 66.08 -3.43
C THR A 37 -35.92 65.07 -2.34
N ASP A 38 -34.66 64.90 -1.93
CA ASP A 38 -33.30 64.84 -2.55
C ASP A 38 -32.28 64.50 -1.42
N VAL A 39 -31.09 63.99 -1.78
CA VAL A 39 -29.75 64.04 -1.09
C VAL A 39 -29.24 62.91 -0.15
N SER A 40 -28.11 62.27 -0.57
CA SER A 40 -27.08 61.46 0.15
C SER A 40 -25.87 62.34 0.62
N PRO A 41 -24.73 61.89 1.26
CA PRO A 41 -23.73 60.95 0.67
C PRO A 41 -22.73 60.20 1.63
N SER A 42 -21.76 59.49 1.00
CA SER A 42 -20.39 59.02 1.43
C SER A 42 -20.27 57.70 2.21
N ASP A 43 -19.30 56.79 1.99
CA ASP A 43 -18.21 56.63 1.00
C ASP A 43 -17.68 55.16 0.98
N ALA A 44 -16.92 54.84 -0.06
CA ALA A 44 -16.28 53.58 -0.49
C ALA A 44 -15.39 52.82 0.53
N VAL A 45 -15.20 51.49 0.36
CA VAL A 45 -14.03 50.85 -0.33
C VAL A 45 -14.04 49.31 -0.17
N SER A 46 -13.67 48.63 -1.26
CA SER A 46 -13.45 47.19 -1.49
C SER A 46 -12.15 46.64 -0.88
N GLN A 47 -12.06 45.34 -0.54
CA GLN A 47 -10.82 44.55 -0.68
C GLN A 47 -11.05 43.04 -0.93
N THR A 48 -10.12 42.46 -1.70
CA THR A 48 -9.98 41.10 -2.24
C THR A 48 -8.82 40.32 -1.59
N VAL A 49 -9.02 39.01 -1.38
CA VAL A 49 -8.17 37.78 -1.53
C VAL A 49 -6.63 37.82 -1.33
N ALA A 50 -6.11 36.88 -0.50
CA ALA A 50 -4.83 36.16 -0.68
C ALA A 50 -4.76 34.84 0.15
N SER A 51 -4.09 33.81 -0.41
CA SER A 51 -3.85 32.43 0.09
C SER A 51 -3.01 32.30 1.39
N PRO A 52 -3.06 31.14 2.09
CA PRO A 52 -2.21 30.88 3.24
C PRO A 52 -0.88 30.17 2.88
N ALA A 53 0.16 30.50 3.67
CA ALA A 53 1.50 29.92 3.65
C ALA A 53 1.65 28.78 4.69
N GLN A 54 2.66 27.94 4.48
CA GLN A 54 3.06 26.79 5.29
C GLN A 54 3.39 27.10 6.77
N PRO A 55 3.31 26.11 7.69
CA PRO A 55 3.88 26.24 9.02
C PRO A 55 5.23 25.50 9.15
N GLN A 56 6.29 26.27 9.40
CA GLN A 56 7.45 25.83 10.17
C GLN A 56 7.27 26.27 11.62
N GLY A 57 7.49 25.38 12.58
CA GLY A 57 7.52 25.73 14.01
C GLY A 57 7.72 24.51 14.90
N ALA A 58 8.98 24.23 15.24
CA ALA A 58 9.40 23.21 16.19
C ALA A 58 8.70 23.37 17.56
N VAL A 59 8.20 22.26 18.10
CA VAL A 59 7.66 22.17 19.47
C VAL A 59 8.79 21.73 20.41
N SER A 60 9.00 22.49 21.48
CA SER A 60 10.03 22.24 22.48
C SER A 60 9.69 21.06 23.39
N SER A 61 10.68 20.19 23.61
CA SER A 61 10.67 18.94 24.37
C SER A 61 10.70 19.07 25.90
N ALA A 62 9.82 19.87 26.49
CA ALA A 62 9.71 19.91 27.96
C ALA A 62 8.23 19.72 28.37
N ASP A 63 8.00 18.70 29.19
CA ASP A 63 6.74 18.33 29.87
C ASP A 63 5.90 17.19 29.25
N VAL A 64 6.53 16.12 28.76
CA VAL A 64 5.87 14.80 28.62
C VAL A 64 6.35 13.90 29.76
N PRO A 65 5.46 13.30 30.59
CA PRO A 65 5.88 12.32 31.59
C PRO A 65 6.39 11.06 30.91
N ASP A 66 7.63 10.70 31.20
CA ASP A 66 8.31 9.45 30.86
C ASP A 66 7.48 8.23 31.33
N GLN A 67 6.72 7.62 30.42
CA GLN A 67 6.00 6.35 30.65
C GLN A 67 6.32 5.25 29.63
N GLY A 68 7.23 5.47 28.67
CA GLY A 68 7.34 4.64 27.47
C GLY A 68 8.13 3.32 27.56
N ALA A 69 8.99 3.10 28.56
CA ALA A 69 9.91 1.94 28.54
C ALA A 69 10.01 1.14 29.84
N ALA A 70 9.31 1.52 30.91
CA ALA A 70 9.52 0.97 32.25
C ALA A 70 8.26 0.37 32.91
N ALA A 71 7.23 0.04 32.13
CA ALA A 71 6.03 -0.59 32.66
C ALA A 71 6.24 -2.11 32.85
N GLU A 72 5.69 -2.66 33.95
CA GLU A 72 5.76 -4.10 34.22
C GLU A 72 4.88 -4.90 33.24
N MET A 73 5.33 -6.11 32.89
CA MET A 73 4.55 -7.07 32.09
C MET A 73 3.22 -7.40 32.77
N ARG A 74 2.10 -7.21 32.07
CA ARG A 74 0.76 -7.59 32.59
C ARG A 74 0.66 -9.11 32.79
N ASP A 75 -0.15 -9.52 33.76
CA ASP A 75 -0.47 -10.92 34.01
C ASP A 75 -1.67 -11.35 33.18
N ILE A 76 -1.47 -11.46 31.87
CA ILE A 76 -2.48 -11.86 30.88
C ILE A 76 -1.99 -13.08 30.10
N THR A 77 -2.91 -13.84 29.51
CA THR A 77 -2.57 -14.96 28.62
C THR A 77 -2.26 -14.45 27.21
N ALA A 78 -1.69 -15.31 26.36
CA ALA A 78 -1.49 -14.98 24.96
C ALA A 78 -2.82 -14.79 24.19
N PHE A 79 -3.90 -15.45 24.60
CA PHE A 79 -5.25 -15.18 24.06
C PHE A 79 -5.80 -13.84 24.50
N ASP A 80 -5.63 -13.46 25.76
CA ASP A 80 -6.08 -12.15 26.24
C ASP A 80 -5.37 -11.04 25.47
N LEU A 81 -4.06 -11.20 25.21
CA LEU A 81 -3.29 -10.25 24.43
C LEU A 81 -3.77 -10.18 22.98
N VAL A 82 -3.97 -11.31 22.30
CA VAL A 82 -4.48 -11.34 20.92
C VAL A 82 -5.91 -10.78 20.86
N SER A 83 -6.76 -11.08 21.85
CA SER A 83 -8.11 -10.54 21.93
C SER A 83 -8.15 -9.03 22.21
N ASP A 84 -7.10 -8.47 22.82
CA ASP A 84 -6.95 -7.02 23.01
C ASP A 84 -6.42 -6.33 21.74
N MET A 85 -5.80 -7.08 20.81
CA MET A 85 -5.46 -6.60 19.47
C MET A 85 -6.71 -6.58 18.58
N LYS A 86 -7.02 -5.41 18.04
CA LYS A 86 -7.93 -5.19 16.91
C LYS A 86 -7.17 -5.47 15.60
N LEU A 87 -7.65 -4.93 14.48
CA LEU A 87 -6.92 -4.96 13.22
C LEU A 87 -5.49 -4.43 13.35
N GLY A 88 -4.54 -5.19 12.79
CA GLY A 88 -3.14 -4.84 12.70
C GLY A 88 -2.79 -4.17 11.37
N TRP A 89 -1.79 -3.30 11.38
CA TRP A 89 -1.17 -2.74 10.18
C TRP A 89 0.28 -3.21 10.09
N ASN A 90 0.69 -3.71 8.94
CA ASN A 90 2.05 -4.16 8.71
C ASN A 90 2.79 -3.10 7.87
N LEU A 91 3.78 -2.47 8.50
CA LEU A 91 4.59 -1.39 7.94
C LEU A 91 5.60 -1.97 6.94
N GLY A 92 5.10 -2.28 5.73
CA GLY A 92 5.89 -2.85 4.66
C GLY A 92 6.86 -1.84 4.01
N GLU A 93 7.83 -2.35 3.27
CA GLU A 93 8.80 -1.64 2.45
C GLU A 93 9.45 -0.43 3.16
N SER A 94 9.75 -0.57 4.44
CA SER A 94 10.41 0.44 5.28
C SER A 94 11.64 -0.15 5.98
N LEU A 95 11.53 -0.74 7.17
CA LEU A 95 12.71 -1.21 7.90
C LEU A 95 13.25 -2.55 7.36
N GLU A 96 12.51 -3.20 6.47
CA GLU A 96 12.94 -4.41 5.80
C GLU A 96 13.59 -4.16 4.44
N SER A 97 13.60 -2.94 3.91
CA SER A 97 14.26 -2.68 2.63
C SER A 97 15.76 -2.92 2.72
N TRP A 98 16.32 -3.41 1.63
CA TRP A 98 17.69 -3.90 1.56
C TRP A 98 18.27 -3.72 0.17
N SER A 99 19.60 -3.73 0.07
CA SER A 99 20.34 -3.70 -1.20
C SER A 99 20.91 -5.09 -1.52
N SER A 100 20.94 -5.45 -2.81
CA SER A 100 21.06 -6.84 -3.29
C SER A 100 22.30 -7.61 -2.84
N ASP A 101 23.33 -6.91 -2.36
CA ASP A 101 24.62 -7.47 -1.99
C ASP A 101 24.76 -7.52 -0.46
N ALA A 102 24.44 -8.68 0.14
CA ALA A 102 24.60 -8.90 1.58
C ALA A 102 26.06 -8.66 2.01
N GLY A 103 26.28 -7.64 2.83
CA GLY A 103 27.61 -7.21 3.28
C GLY A 103 28.26 -6.12 2.41
N TYR A 104 27.60 -5.65 1.35
CA TYR A 104 27.96 -4.41 0.66
C TYR A 104 27.12 -3.27 1.24
N ASP A 105 27.81 -2.24 1.74
CA ASP A 105 27.19 -1.03 2.25
C ASP A 105 26.92 -0.09 1.05
N ASP A 106 25.69 -0.10 0.54
CA ASP A 106 25.26 0.81 -0.54
C ASP A 106 24.94 2.22 0.00
N TYR A 107 24.87 2.33 1.34
CA TYR A 107 24.59 3.57 2.01
C TYR A 107 25.64 4.65 1.75
N HIS A 108 25.12 5.81 1.37
CA HIS A 108 25.87 7.01 1.09
C HIS A 108 26.42 7.59 2.40
N ASN A 109 27.73 7.49 2.59
CA ASN A 109 28.47 8.35 3.50
C ASN A 109 29.87 8.57 2.89
N ALA A 110 30.84 9.08 3.65
CA ALA A 110 32.25 8.95 3.25
C ALA A 110 32.60 7.49 2.84
N GLY A 111 31.88 6.50 3.38
CA GLY A 111 31.91 5.09 3.03
C GLY A 111 31.60 4.73 1.57
N ALA A 112 30.85 5.58 0.86
CA ALA A 112 30.56 5.39 -0.58
C ALA A 112 31.71 5.91 -1.47
N TYR A 113 32.59 6.75 -0.91
CA TYR A 113 33.80 7.17 -1.59
C TYR A 113 34.88 6.09 -1.42
N GLN A 114 35.46 5.69 -2.53
CA GLN A 114 36.54 4.72 -2.58
C GLN A 114 37.77 5.35 -3.19
N LEU A 115 38.91 5.19 -2.53
CA LEU A 115 40.20 5.54 -3.07
C LEU A 115 40.77 4.33 -3.80
N LEU A 116 41.42 4.54 -4.94
CA LEU A 116 42.25 3.54 -5.59
C LEU A 116 43.55 4.16 -6.08
N LEU A 117 44.62 3.37 -6.17
CA LEU A 117 45.91 3.81 -6.68
C LEU A 117 46.06 3.38 -8.13
N THR A 118 46.57 4.28 -8.97
CA THR A 118 46.73 4.05 -10.41
C THR A 118 48.20 4.02 -10.81
N TYR A 119 48.51 3.21 -11.83
CA TYR A 119 49.78 3.23 -12.54
C TYR A 119 49.57 3.02 -14.04
N THR A 120 50.24 3.81 -14.87
CA THR A 120 50.30 3.61 -16.32
C THR A 120 51.70 3.90 -16.87
N ASP A 121 52.14 3.11 -17.85
CA ASP A 121 53.47 3.16 -18.47
C ASP A 121 53.51 3.95 -19.79
N SER A 122 52.37 4.36 -20.35
CA SER A 122 52.30 5.08 -21.62
C SER A 122 51.03 5.93 -21.75
N THR A 123 51.05 6.89 -22.67
CA THR A 123 49.89 7.74 -22.98
C THR A 123 48.70 6.97 -23.57
N ASP A 124 48.88 5.72 -24.01
CA ASP A 124 47.85 4.87 -24.64
C ASP A 124 47.75 3.44 -24.03
N GLY A 125 48.37 3.18 -22.86
CA GLY A 125 48.58 1.82 -22.32
C GLY A 125 47.64 1.36 -21.19
N ILE A 126 47.79 0.08 -20.80
CA ILE A 126 46.99 -0.63 -19.78
C ILE A 126 47.06 0.10 -18.43
N LEU A 127 45.91 0.62 -17.98
CA LEU A 127 45.76 1.21 -16.64
C LEU A 127 45.78 0.10 -15.59
N ASN A 128 46.79 0.09 -14.72
CA ASN A 128 46.85 -0.78 -13.56
C ASN A 128 46.24 -0.07 -12.35
N VAL A 129 45.33 -0.74 -11.65
CA VAL A 129 44.65 -0.21 -10.46
C VAL A 129 44.88 -1.10 -9.25
N SER A 130 44.96 -0.52 -8.05
CA SER A 130 44.87 -1.27 -6.80
C SER A 130 43.43 -1.75 -6.57
N LEU A 131 43.24 -2.69 -5.63
CA LEU A 131 41.92 -2.88 -5.06
C LEU A 131 41.45 -1.55 -4.44
N PRO A 132 40.19 -1.13 -4.67
CA PRO A 132 39.65 0.08 -4.08
C PRO A 132 39.55 -0.07 -2.57
N LYS A 133 39.60 1.06 -1.86
CA LYS A 133 39.40 1.10 -0.42
C LYS A 133 38.55 2.30 -0.01
N THR A 134 37.51 1.98 0.73
CA THR A 134 36.54 2.90 1.31
C THR A 134 37.16 3.85 2.35
N PHE A 135 36.71 5.11 2.38
CA PHE A 135 37.00 6.04 3.49
C PHE A 135 36.18 5.65 4.74
N ASP A 136 36.81 5.74 5.91
CA ASP A 136 36.18 5.40 7.19
C ASP A 136 35.25 6.52 7.71
N ASP A 137 34.67 6.29 8.89
CA ASP A 137 33.81 7.20 9.65
C ASP A 137 34.50 8.53 10.04
N LYS A 138 35.83 8.58 9.94
CA LYS A 138 36.67 9.78 10.17
C LYS A 138 37.18 10.36 8.86
N ASN A 139 36.54 9.99 7.75
CA ASN A 139 36.86 10.44 6.40
C ASN A 139 38.27 10.05 5.96
N CYS A 140 38.89 9.06 6.59
CA CYS A 140 40.27 8.67 6.36
C CYS A 140 40.36 7.35 5.56
N CYS A 141 41.34 7.25 4.67
CA CYS A 141 41.62 6.02 3.92
C CYS A 141 43.12 5.78 3.84
N THR A 142 43.53 4.51 3.99
CA THR A 142 44.93 4.10 3.84
C THR A 142 45.06 2.89 2.92
N ILE A 143 45.69 3.08 1.76
CA ILE A 143 45.99 2.01 0.82
C ILE A 143 47.48 1.70 0.87
N LYS A 144 47.81 0.41 0.94
CA LYS A 144 49.17 -0.11 0.74
C LYS A 144 49.16 -1.13 -0.39
N TRP A 145 49.51 -0.68 -1.59
CA TRP A 145 49.48 -1.48 -2.80
C TRP A 145 50.83 -2.18 -3.04
N ASN A 146 50.77 -3.50 -3.25
CA ASN A 146 51.90 -4.30 -3.71
C ASN A 146 52.05 -4.18 -5.23
N THR A 147 53.09 -3.48 -5.68
CA THR A 147 53.30 -3.16 -7.10
C THR A 147 53.89 -4.32 -7.92
N ASP A 148 54.13 -5.50 -7.32
CA ASP A 148 54.50 -6.70 -8.07
C ASP A 148 53.34 -7.24 -8.92
N MET A 149 52.11 -6.81 -8.63
CA MET A 149 50.89 -7.19 -9.36
C MET A 149 50.67 -6.38 -10.64
N ILE A 150 51.52 -5.39 -10.92
CA ILE A 150 51.42 -4.54 -12.11
C ILE A 150 51.86 -5.36 -13.33
N VAL A 151 50.98 -5.43 -14.34
CA VAL A 151 51.24 -6.10 -15.62
C VAL A 151 51.71 -5.03 -16.61
N ASP A 152 52.93 -5.22 -17.14
CA ASP A 152 53.59 -4.31 -18.09
C ASP A 152 53.44 -4.86 -19.50
N SER A 153 53.09 -4.02 -20.47
CA SER A 153 52.92 -4.40 -21.87
C SER A 153 54.25 -4.49 -22.64
N ASP A 154 55.29 -3.79 -22.15
CA ASP A 154 56.63 -3.75 -22.74
C ASP A 154 57.67 -4.05 -21.66
N ALA A 155 58.23 -5.27 -21.68
CA ALA A 155 59.25 -5.77 -20.75
C ALA A 155 60.57 -4.94 -20.67
N GLN A 156 60.61 -3.74 -21.25
CA GLN A 156 61.73 -2.81 -21.25
C GLN A 156 61.43 -1.41 -20.68
N SER A 157 60.18 -1.04 -20.37
CA SER A 157 59.87 0.29 -19.84
C SER A 157 59.96 0.33 -18.30
N LYS A 158 61.01 0.97 -17.75
CA LYS A 158 61.25 1.03 -16.28
C LYS A 158 60.60 2.24 -15.60
N LEU A 159 59.69 2.92 -16.29
CA LEU A 159 59.42 4.34 -16.07
C LEU A 159 57.98 4.68 -16.48
N GLY A 160 57.07 4.76 -15.50
CA GLY A 160 55.67 5.12 -15.71
C GLY A 160 55.17 6.16 -14.71
N THR A 161 53.87 6.43 -14.73
CA THR A 161 53.22 7.44 -13.89
C THR A 161 52.33 6.80 -12.85
N ILE A 162 52.43 7.28 -11.60
CA ILE A 162 51.61 6.87 -10.46
C ILE A 162 50.65 7.98 -10.06
N GLY A 163 49.44 7.59 -9.65
CA GLY A 163 48.40 8.50 -9.18
C GLY A 163 47.41 7.81 -8.26
N PHE A 164 46.27 8.48 -8.07
CA PHE A 164 45.12 7.94 -7.36
C PHE A 164 43.84 8.45 -8.00
N GLU A 165 42.75 7.71 -7.82
CA GLU A 165 41.40 8.13 -8.18
C GLU A 165 40.48 7.97 -6.99
N VAL A 166 39.42 8.79 -6.96
CA VAL A 166 38.36 8.70 -5.97
C VAL A 166 37.07 8.43 -6.71
N TRP A 167 36.41 7.33 -6.39
CA TRP A 167 35.16 6.92 -7.00
C TRP A 167 34.05 7.00 -5.99
N ASN A 168 32.85 7.34 -6.45
CA ASN A 168 31.62 7.11 -5.73
C ASN A 168 30.58 6.67 -6.76
N LEU A 169 30.09 5.44 -6.64
CA LEU A 169 29.18 4.83 -7.61
C LEU A 169 27.78 5.46 -7.59
N THR A 170 27.50 6.28 -6.60
CA THR A 170 26.17 6.83 -6.31
C THR A 170 26.06 8.30 -6.75
N VAL A 171 27.17 8.90 -7.17
CA VAL A 171 27.21 10.26 -7.70
C VAL A 171 26.81 10.25 -9.17
N GLU A 172 25.55 10.59 -9.46
CA GLU A 172 25.05 10.66 -10.84
C GLU A 172 25.55 11.90 -11.58
N GLU A 173 25.57 13.05 -10.89
CA GLU A 173 25.96 14.35 -11.45
C GLU A 173 27.40 14.74 -11.07
N PRO A 174 28.13 15.46 -11.93
CA PRO A 174 29.48 15.93 -11.63
C PRO A 174 29.55 16.69 -10.29
N THR A 175 30.25 16.12 -9.32
CA THR A 175 30.30 16.61 -7.94
C THR A 175 31.72 16.99 -7.56
N GLU A 176 31.90 18.18 -6.99
CA GLU A 176 33.20 18.63 -6.47
C GLU A 176 33.47 18.02 -5.09
N ILE A 177 34.68 17.52 -4.91
CA ILE A 177 35.21 17.05 -3.63
C ILE A 177 36.64 17.56 -3.42
N THR A 178 37.08 17.60 -2.16
CA THR A 178 38.44 17.91 -1.76
C THR A 178 39.00 16.76 -0.92
N ILE A 179 40.15 16.25 -1.34
CA ILE A 179 40.91 15.21 -0.64
C ILE A 179 42.27 15.74 -0.20
N ASN A 180 42.64 15.50 1.05
CA ASN A 180 43.96 15.81 1.60
C ASN A 180 44.81 14.55 1.73
N ILE A 181 45.89 14.49 0.95
CA ILE A 181 46.85 13.39 1.02
C ILE A 181 47.88 13.71 2.12
N LYS A 182 47.73 13.04 3.27
CA LYS A 182 48.60 13.17 4.44
C LYS A 182 49.94 12.46 4.25
N LYS A 183 49.95 11.38 3.47
CA LYS A 183 51.16 10.59 3.18
C LYS A 183 51.08 9.95 1.81
N ALA A 184 52.19 9.97 1.09
CA ALA A 184 52.38 9.23 -0.15
C ALA A 184 53.84 8.74 -0.23
N THR A 185 54.04 7.42 -0.23
CA THR A 185 55.38 6.83 -0.20
C THR A 185 55.53 5.61 -1.09
N LEU A 186 56.67 5.48 -1.76
CA LEU A 186 57.10 4.28 -2.48
C LEU A 186 58.28 3.63 -1.76
N GLN A 187 58.08 2.43 -1.23
CA GLN A 187 59.11 1.70 -0.48
C GLN A 187 59.59 0.46 -1.24
N LYS A 188 60.90 0.37 -1.53
CA LYS A 188 61.50 -0.81 -2.16
C LYS A 188 61.58 -1.98 -1.18
N LYS A 189 61.02 -3.14 -1.57
CA LYS A 189 61.00 -4.35 -0.72
C LYS A 189 62.39 -4.86 -0.35
N LYS A 190 63.34 -4.82 -1.30
CA LYS A 190 64.69 -5.40 -1.13
C LYS A 190 65.69 -4.52 -0.36
N HIS A 191 65.47 -3.20 -0.29
CA HIS A 191 66.47 -2.27 0.25
C HIS A 191 65.91 -1.34 1.35
N GLY A 192 64.63 -1.46 1.70
CA GLY A 192 63.98 -0.66 2.74
C GLY A 192 63.88 0.85 2.46
N GLN A 193 64.49 1.34 1.37
CA GLN A 193 64.49 2.75 1.00
C GLN A 193 63.07 3.24 0.72
N VAL A 194 62.63 4.21 1.52
CA VAL A 194 61.33 4.89 1.39
C VAL A 194 61.54 6.18 0.62
N HIS A 195 60.85 6.31 -0.52
CA HIS A 195 60.76 7.55 -1.26
C HIS A 195 59.44 8.23 -0.93
N VAL A 196 59.48 9.47 -0.42
CA VAL A 196 58.28 10.29 -0.24
C VAL A 196 57.94 10.96 -1.56
N LEU A 197 56.69 10.82 -1.99
CA LEU A 197 56.14 11.40 -3.21
C LEU A 197 55.50 12.74 -2.83
N LYS A 198 56.35 13.76 -2.68
CA LYS A 198 55.95 15.08 -2.16
C LYS A 198 54.92 15.76 -3.05
N GLU A 199 54.98 15.46 -4.34
CA GLU A 199 54.00 15.84 -5.35
C GLU A 199 52.56 15.53 -4.92
N LEU A 200 52.30 14.33 -4.42
CA LEU A 200 50.93 13.91 -4.13
C LEU A 200 50.42 14.47 -2.81
N LEU A 201 51.27 15.07 -1.97
CA LEU A 201 50.87 15.54 -0.64
C LEU A 201 50.03 16.82 -0.70
N GLY A 202 49.13 16.99 0.27
CA GLY A 202 48.29 18.17 0.43
C GLY A 202 46.88 18.01 -0.16
N GLU A 203 46.16 19.12 -0.23
CA GLU A 203 44.76 19.16 -0.70
C GLU A 203 44.68 19.17 -2.23
N HIS A 204 43.78 18.34 -2.75
CA HIS A 204 43.44 18.24 -4.16
C HIS A 204 41.94 18.38 -4.32
N LYS A 205 41.52 19.29 -5.19
CA LYS A 205 40.11 19.41 -5.61
C LYS A 205 39.88 18.52 -6.82
N LEU A 206 38.85 17.69 -6.76
CA LEU A 206 38.48 16.72 -7.76
C LEU A 206 37.00 16.92 -8.14
N THR A 207 36.65 16.63 -9.39
CA THR A 207 35.25 16.49 -9.80
C THR A 207 35.01 15.03 -10.14
N ILE A 208 34.06 14.39 -9.48
CA ILE A 208 33.72 12.97 -9.69
C ILE A 208 32.34 12.84 -10.36
N SER A 209 32.12 11.74 -11.09
CA SER A 209 30.82 11.30 -11.61
C SER A 209 30.70 9.78 -11.49
N ARG A 210 29.57 9.22 -11.96
CA ARG A 210 29.24 7.78 -11.93
C ARG A 210 30.37 6.85 -12.42
N TYR A 211 31.28 7.33 -13.26
CA TYR A 211 32.42 6.57 -13.79
C TYR A 211 33.79 6.93 -13.18
N GLY A 212 33.81 7.66 -12.06
CA GLY A 212 35.03 8.11 -11.38
C GLY A 212 35.35 9.60 -11.60
N THR A 213 36.60 10.01 -11.38
CA THR A 213 37.02 11.42 -11.47
C THR A 213 37.00 11.94 -12.92
N VAL A 214 36.11 12.89 -13.23
CA VAL A 214 35.95 13.50 -14.57
C VAL A 214 37.04 14.54 -14.89
N SER A 215 37.60 15.21 -13.87
CA SER A 215 38.54 16.32 -14.06
C SER A 215 40.01 15.99 -13.75
N PHE A 216 40.36 14.72 -13.54
CA PHE A 216 41.75 14.28 -13.51
C PHE A 216 42.24 14.02 -14.94
N ASN A 217 42.40 15.09 -15.72
CA ASN A 217 42.85 15.00 -17.10
C ASN A 217 44.29 14.44 -17.13
N THR A 218 44.38 13.14 -17.41
CA THR A 218 45.61 12.34 -17.55
C THR A 218 46.48 12.77 -18.73
N GLU A 219 45.98 13.59 -19.65
CA GLU A 219 46.77 14.03 -20.82
C GLU A 219 47.94 14.95 -20.44
N LYS A 220 47.92 15.56 -19.25
CA LYS A 220 49.07 16.28 -18.70
C LYS A 220 49.06 16.15 -17.19
N PHE A 221 49.59 15.03 -16.69
CA PHE A 221 50.26 15.07 -15.41
C PHE A 221 51.11 16.35 -15.33
N PRO A 222 50.82 17.28 -14.42
CA PRO A 222 51.61 18.50 -14.33
C PRO A 222 53.06 18.07 -14.07
N SER A 223 54.02 18.64 -14.79
CA SER A 223 55.45 18.26 -14.71
C SER A 223 56.08 18.43 -13.31
N HIS A 224 55.33 18.95 -12.34
CA HIS A 224 55.68 19.08 -10.93
C HIS A 224 55.04 18.01 -10.04
N LEU A 225 54.11 17.19 -10.56
CA LEU A 225 53.38 16.16 -9.82
C LEU A 225 53.73 14.72 -10.20
N THR A 226 54.77 14.52 -11.01
CA THR A 226 55.19 13.18 -11.46
C THR A 226 56.66 12.94 -11.29
N LYS A 227 56.98 11.70 -10.92
CA LYS A 227 58.35 11.21 -10.92
C LYS A 227 58.43 9.88 -11.63
N THR A 228 59.20 9.87 -12.70
CA THR A 228 59.49 8.69 -13.50
C THR A 228 60.34 7.72 -12.65
N LEU A 229 59.70 6.67 -12.11
CA LEU A 229 60.32 5.68 -11.22
C LEU A 229 59.90 4.26 -11.61
N GLY A 230 60.82 3.32 -11.52
CA GLY A 230 60.47 1.90 -11.61
C GLY A 230 59.74 1.47 -10.35
N VAL A 231 58.46 1.11 -10.45
CA VAL A 231 57.61 0.79 -9.29
C VAL A 231 57.64 -0.68 -8.90
N GLN A 232 58.04 -1.61 -9.79
CA GLN A 232 58.10 -3.05 -9.49
C GLN A 232 58.99 -3.36 -8.27
N GLY A 233 58.62 -4.37 -7.47
CA GLY A 233 59.34 -4.73 -6.24
C GLY A 233 59.15 -3.74 -5.09
N SER A 234 58.02 -3.04 -5.03
CA SER A 234 57.77 -1.98 -4.04
C SER A 234 56.41 -2.12 -3.34
N TYR A 235 56.23 -1.32 -2.30
CA TYR A 235 54.92 -0.96 -1.78
C TYR A 235 54.66 0.51 -2.05
N PHE A 236 53.54 0.83 -2.70
CA PHE A 236 53.03 2.19 -2.79
C PHE A 236 51.99 2.40 -1.69
N THR A 237 52.17 3.41 -0.84
CA THR A 237 51.27 3.69 0.28
C THR A 237 50.75 5.12 0.20
N ILE A 238 49.44 5.29 0.28
CA ILE A 238 48.76 6.57 0.48
C ILE A 238 47.96 6.53 1.77
N GLU A 239 48.04 7.61 2.55
CA GLU A 239 47.09 7.94 3.63
C GLU A 239 46.40 9.25 3.24
N ALA A 240 45.08 9.24 3.17
CA ALA A 240 44.26 10.34 2.67
C ALA A 240 43.07 10.63 3.59
N GLU A 241 42.55 11.85 3.50
CA GLU A 241 41.37 12.33 4.22
C GLU A 241 40.45 13.10 3.27
N LEU A 242 39.14 12.83 3.26
CA LEU A 242 38.16 13.70 2.60
C LEU A 242 37.89 14.92 3.49
N VAL A 243 38.02 16.11 2.92
CA VAL A 243 37.99 17.39 3.65
C VAL A 243 36.71 18.18 3.35
N ASP A 244 36.28 18.21 2.08
CA ASP A 244 35.10 18.93 1.63
C ASP A 244 34.41 18.07 0.57
N TYR A 245 33.22 17.58 0.86
CA TYR A 245 32.44 16.69 0.00
C TYR A 245 30.98 16.74 0.45
N PRO A 246 30.00 16.46 -0.44
CA PRO A 246 28.62 16.34 -0.02
C PRO A 246 28.46 15.23 1.01
N GLN A 247 27.97 15.57 2.20
CA GLN A 247 27.51 14.57 3.15
C GLN A 247 26.19 14.01 2.65
N ALA A 248 25.89 12.76 2.97
CA ALA A 248 24.57 12.23 2.70
C ALA A 248 23.53 12.97 3.53
N GLU A 249 22.38 13.24 2.92
CA GLU A 249 21.26 13.92 3.56
C GLU A 249 20.59 13.06 4.65
N TYR A 250 20.80 11.75 4.59
CA TYR A 250 20.27 10.74 5.51
C TYR A 250 21.37 9.99 6.23
N SER A 251 21.12 9.56 7.46
CA SER A 251 21.89 8.54 8.19
C SER A 251 21.79 7.15 7.53
N LYS A 252 22.60 6.17 7.99
CA LYS A 252 22.61 4.81 7.38
C LYS A 252 21.26 4.15 7.53
N ALA A 253 20.74 4.23 8.74
CA ALA A 253 19.40 3.78 9.07
C ALA A 253 18.35 4.43 8.17
N GLN A 254 18.36 5.76 8.06
CA GLN A 254 17.36 6.50 7.27
C GLN A 254 17.45 6.22 5.76
N TYR A 255 18.65 6.05 5.22
CA TYR A 255 18.79 5.67 3.81
C TYR A 255 18.21 4.29 3.55
N TYR A 256 18.58 3.29 4.35
CA TYR A 256 18.07 1.94 4.14
C TYR A 256 16.56 1.88 4.34
N GLU A 257 16.00 2.61 5.30
CA GLU A 257 14.56 2.73 5.50
C GLU A 257 13.81 3.35 4.30
N THR A 258 14.47 4.25 3.57
CA THR A 258 13.88 4.94 2.40
C THR A 258 14.25 4.30 1.07
N LEU A 259 15.03 3.20 1.10
CA LEU A 259 15.63 2.60 -0.09
C LEU A 259 14.60 2.08 -1.09
N TRP A 260 13.44 1.63 -0.61
CA TRP A 260 12.33 1.20 -1.45
C TRP A 260 11.25 2.29 -1.62
N ASN A 261 11.69 3.55 -1.74
CA ASN A 261 10.88 4.72 -2.11
C ASN A 261 9.80 5.16 -1.10
N ASN A 262 9.72 4.54 0.08
CA ASN A 262 8.89 5.05 1.16
C ASN A 262 9.59 6.19 1.93
N PRO A 263 8.86 7.19 2.43
CA PRO A 263 9.43 8.18 3.34
C PRO A 263 9.75 7.55 4.69
N LEU A 264 10.58 8.24 5.49
CA LEU A 264 10.85 7.85 6.87
C LEU A 264 9.55 7.73 7.67
N THR A 265 9.42 6.65 8.42
CA THR A 265 8.33 6.42 9.36
C THR A 265 8.31 7.54 10.41
N THR A 266 7.16 8.17 10.62
CA THR A 266 7.01 9.24 11.61
C THR A 266 6.01 8.88 12.69
N TYR A 267 6.12 9.53 13.85
CA TYR A 267 5.15 9.42 14.93
C TYR A 267 3.71 9.72 14.43
N ASP A 268 3.57 10.73 13.56
CA ASP A 268 2.28 11.18 13.03
C ASP A 268 1.61 10.12 12.12
N MET A 269 2.40 9.33 11.38
CA MET A 269 1.89 8.16 10.64
C MET A 269 1.27 7.14 11.60
N ILE A 270 2.01 6.73 12.63
CA ILE A 270 1.52 5.75 13.62
C ILE A 270 0.28 6.30 14.35
N ARG A 271 0.27 7.60 14.68
CA ARG A 271 -0.89 8.27 15.28
C ARG A 271 -2.12 8.20 14.37
N GLN A 272 -1.94 8.43 13.08
CA GLN A 272 -3.03 8.41 12.13
C GLN A 272 -3.58 6.98 11.92
N ILE A 273 -2.70 5.98 11.85
CA ILE A 273 -3.10 4.57 11.82
C ILE A 273 -3.93 4.21 13.06
N LYS A 274 -3.48 4.61 14.27
CA LYS A 274 -4.27 4.47 15.50
C LYS A 274 -5.65 5.14 15.41
N ALA A 275 -5.66 6.40 14.96
CA ALA A 275 -6.89 7.19 14.84
C ALA A 275 -7.89 6.56 13.86
N SER A 276 -7.41 5.79 12.89
CA SER A 276 -8.22 5.05 11.93
C SER A 276 -8.71 3.69 12.44
N GLY A 277 -8.41 3.32 13.68
CA GLY A 277 -9.03 2.19 14.40
C GLY A 277 -8.15 0.95 14.56
N TYR A 278 -6.92 0.99 14.05
CA TYR A 278 -5.90 -0.04 14.29
C TYR A 278 -5.30 0.16 15.69
N ASN A 279 -4.85 -0.91 16.35
CA ASN A 279 -4.12 -0.80 17.62
C ASN A 279 -2.89 -1.72 17.70
N ALA A 280 -2.49 -2.34 16.59
CA ALA A 280 -1.31 -3.16 16.50
C ALA A 280 -0.55 -2.85 15.21
N ILE A 281 0.78 -2.77 15.31
CA ILE A 281 1.70 -2.54 14.21
C ILE A 281 2.68 -3.71 14.14
N ARG A 282 2.87 -4.29 12.96
CA ARG A 282 4.02 -5.13 12.66
C ARG A 282 5.06 -4.29 11.93
N VAL A 283 6.30 -4.35 12.39
CA VAL A 283 7.47 -3.67 11.82
C VAL A 283 8.44 -4.76 11.32
N PRO A 284 8.33 -5.14 10.04
CA PRO A 284 9.36 -5.91 9.33
C PRO A 284 10.74 -5.25 9.44
N ILE A 285 11.79 -6.01 9.78
CA ILE A 285 13.15 -5.45 9.90
C ILE A 285 14.17 -6.39 9.27
N THR A 286 15.04 -5.83 8.44
CA THR A 286 16.20 -6.53 7.87
C THR A 286 17.49 -6.07 8.54
N TYR A 287 18.40 -7.01 8.87
CA TYR A 287 19.59 -6.70 9.65
C TYR A 287 20.91 -6.86 8.89
N PHE A 288 21.00 -7.70 7.87
CA PHE A 288 22.30 -8.04 7.29
C PHE A 288 23.09 -6.86 6.71
N ASN A 289 22.45 -5.82 6.15
CA ASN A 289 23.13 -4.58 5.73
C ASN A 289 23.59 -3.72 6.92
N HIS A 290 23.07 -3.99 8.11
CA HIS A 290 23.32 -3.29 9.37
C HIS A 290 24.14 -4.13 10.35
N ILE A 291 24.81 -5.19 9.90
CA ILE A 291 25.76 -5.95 10.72
C ILE A 291 27.18 -5.53 10.35
N ALA A 292 27.85 -4.86 11.27
CA ALA A 292 29.26 -4.50 11.12
C ALA A 292 30.12 -5.76 10.96
N SER A 293 30.93 -5.79 9.91
CA SER A 293 31.76 -6.96 9.53
C SER A 293 30.96 -8.23 9.23
N PHE A 294 29.82 -8.09 8.53
CA PHE A 294 29.02 -9.21 8.06
C PHE A 294 29.88 -10.29 7.38
N THR A 295 29.79 -11.50 7.88
CA THR A 295 30.44 -12.68 7.32
C THR A 295 29.39 -13.66 6.82
N ASP A 296 29.48 -14.06 5.55
CA ASP A 296 28.60 -15.07 4.97
C ASP A 296 28.71 -16.41 5.70
N VAL A 297 27.59 -17.12 5.84
CA VAL A 297 27.50 -18.38 6.61
C VAL A 297 28.29 -19.53 5.98
N SER A 298 28.64 -19.44 4.70
CA SER A 298 29.50 -20.40 3.99
C SER A 298 31.00 -20.20 4.26
N SER A 299 31.39 -19.11 4.93
CA SER A 299 32.79 -18.82 5.26
C SER A 299 33.36 -19.83 6.26
N ALA A 300 34.63 -20.19 6.09
CA ALA A 300 35.33 -21.16 6.95
C ALA A 300 35.37 -20.74 8.44
N ASP A 301 35.37 -19.43 8.71
CA ASP A 301 35.43 -18.87 10.06
C ASP A 301 34.06 -18.36 10.56
N ALA A 302 32.95 -18.63 9.85
CA ALA A 302 31.63 -18.02 10.08
C ALA A 302 31.12 -18.18 11.53
N VAL A 303 31.31 -19.36 12.15
CA VAL A 303 30.88 -19.61 13.55
C VAL A 303 31.62 -18.70 14.53
N THR A 304 32.92 -18.47 14.33
CA THR A 304 33.72 -17.59 15.18
C THR A 304 33.40 -16.13 14.89
N ALA A 305 33.26 -15.76 13.61
CA ALA A 305 32.92 -14.41 13.18
C ALA A 305 31.57 -13.95 13.76
N ALA A 306 30.56 -14.84 13.77
CA ALA A 306 29.25 -14.56 14.35
C ALA A 306 29.31 -14.10 15.81
N GLN A 307 30.32 -14.49 16.61
CA GLN A 307 30.46 -14.03 18.00
C GLN A 307 30.94 -12.58 18.11
N SER A 308 31.48 -12.02 17.03
CA SER A 308 32.00 -10.64 16.98
C SER A 308 31.10 -9.67 16.21
N GLU A 309 30.19 -10.19 15.38
CA GLU A 309 29.24 -9.38 14.59
C GLU A 309 28.38 -8.50 15.51
N LYS A 310 28.34 -7.20 15.22
CA LYS A 310 27.54 -6.22 15.97
C LYS A 310 26.53 -5.58 15.04
N ILE A 311 25.28 -5.46 15.48
CA ILE A 311 24.29 -4.64 14.77
C ILE A 311 24.71 -3.17 14.93
N ASP A 312 24.63 -2.40 13.85
CA ASP A 312 24.91 -0.97 13.83
C ASP A 312 24.00 -0.28 14.87
N GLU A 313 24.60 0.53 15.73
CA GLU A 313 23.90 1.13 16.87
C GLU A 313 22.79 2.08 16.42
N GLU A 314 23.06 2.85 15.37
CA GLU A 314 22.08 3.73 14.71
C GLU A 314 20.87 2.96 14.16
N TRP A 315 21.03 1.70 13.77
CA TRP A 315 19.91 0.86 13.33
C TRP A 315 19.03 0.44 14.50
N LEU A 316 19.63 0.00 15.62
CA LEU A 316 18.89 -0.30 16.84
C LEU A 316 18.18 0.94 17.41
N GLU A 317 18.81 2.11 17.35
CA GLU A 317 18.20 3.39 17.72
C GLU A 317 17.00 3.73 16.83
N ARG A 318 17.10 3.52 15.52
CA ARG A 318 15.98 3.77 14.60
C ARG A 318 14.81 2.80 14.82
N ILE A 319 15.09 1.51 15.02
CA ILE A 319 14.05 0.53 15.39
C ILE A 319 13.38 0.96 16.70
N LYS A 320 14.18 1.38 17.69
CA LYS A 320 13.67 1.85 18.98
C LYS A 320 12.75 3.05 18.85
N GLU A 321 13.12 4.01 18.02
CA GLU A 321 12.30 5.19 17.78
C GLU A 321 10.90 4.81 17.26
N ILE A 322 10.80 3.87 16.32
CA ILE A 322 9.50 3.40 15.80
C ILE A 322 8.75 2.56 16.83
N VAL A 323 9.45 1.72 17.60
CA VAL A 323 8.85 1.01 18.74
C VAL A 323 8.27 2.00 19.75
N ASP A 324 8.99 3.07 20.08
CA ASP A 324 8.53 4.14 20.97
C ASP A 324 7.26 4.80 20.42
N TYR A 325 7.22 5.11 19.11
CA TYR A 325 6.01 5.68 18.48
C TYR A 325 4.77 4.79 18.69
N CYS A 326 4.93 3.47 18.66
CA CYS A 326 3.83 2.53 18.88
C CYS A 326 3.43 2.48 20.37
N VAL A 327 4.40 2.24 21.28
CA VAL A 327 4.09 1.99 22.70
C VAL A 327 3.63 3.25 23.43
N GLU A 328 4.16 4.43 23.09
CA GLU A 328 3.69 5.72 23.63
C GLU A 328 2.24 6.02 23.23
N GLN A 329 1.76 5.33 22.20
CA GLN A 329 0.40 5.41 21.70
C GLN A 329 -0.42 4.18 22.09
N ASP A 330 -0.04 3.42 23.12
CA ASP A 330 -0.77 2.22 23.55
C ASP A 330 -1.06 1.24 22.40
N MET A 331 -0.18 1.17 21.40
CA MET A 331 -0.28 0.22 20.29
C MET A 331 0.68 -0.93 20.50
N TYR A 332 0.21 -2.13 20.18
CA TYR A 332 1.11 -3.28 20.11
C TYR A 332 2.10 -3.10 18.97
N CYS A 333 3.36 -3.46 19.19
CA CYS A 333 4.42 -3.43 18.21
C CYS A 333 5.05 -4.82 18.11
N ILE A 334 5.06 -5.39 16.91
CA ILE A 334 5.73 -6.65 16.61
C ILE A 334 6.97 -6.32 15.79
N ILE A 335 8.17 -6.64 16.30
CA ILE A 335 9.42 -6.56 15.54
C ILE A 335 9.93 -7.96 15.20
N ASN A 336 10.58 -8.12 14.05
CA ASN A 336 11.03 -9.44 13.58
C ASN A 336 12.43 -9.42 12.96
N VAL A 337 12.78 -10.55 12.32
CA VAL A 337 13.87 -10.71 11.36
C VAL A 337 13.25 -11.05 9.99
N HIS A 338 13.37 -10.15 9.01
CA HIS A 338 12.56 -10.18 7.79
C HIS A 338 13.31 -10.67 6.55
N ASN A 339 13.90 -9.78 5.75
CA ASN A 339 14.56 -10.18 4.49
C ASN A 339 15.92 -10.85 4.67
N ASP A 340 16.40 -10.98 5.91
CA ASP A 340 17.49 -11.91 6.25
C ASP A 340 17.16 -13.36 5.81
N GLY A 341 15.87 -13.72 5.71
CA GLY A 341 15.39 -15.00 5.21
C GLY A 341 14.90 -15.02 3.75
N SER A 342 14.98 -13.89 3.04
CA SER A 342 14.49 -13.73 1.66
C SER A 342 15.25 -14.59 0.64
N THR A 343 14.89 -14.53 -0.64
CA THR A 343 15.51 -15.32 -1.72
C THR A 343 17.05 -15.18 -1.82
N THR A 344 17.61 -14.07 -1.36
CA THR A 344 19.06 -13.78 -1.30
C THR A 344 19.62 -13.73 0.13
N GLY A 345 18.76 -13.88 1.15
CA GLY A 345 19.13 -13.82 2.56
C GLY A 345 19.95 -15.01 3.05
N TRP A 346 20.65 -14.82 4.17
CA TRP A 346 21.54 -15.81 4.79
C TRP A 346 20.80 -16.80 5.71
N LEU A 347 19.63 -16.43 6.23
CA LEU A 347 18.84 -17.21 7.16
C LEU A 347 17.92 -18.16 6.38
N LYS A 348 18.40 -19.37 6.10
CA LYS A 348 17.62 -20.39 5.39
C LYS A 348 17.83 -21.76 5.99
N VAL A 349 16.93 -22.69 5.65
CA VAL A 349 17.20 -24.10 5.90
C VAL A 349 18.48 -24.49 5.16
N ASN A 350 19.53 -24.76 5.94
CA ASN A 350 20.86 -25.05 5.46
C ASN A 350 21.48 -26.15 6.32
N THR A 351 21.54 -27.36 5.77
CA THR A 351 22.10 -28.52 6.49
C THR A 351 23.63 -28.54 6.46
N GLU A 352 24.26 -27.93 5.45
CA GLU A 352 25.73 -27.86 5.31
C GLU A 352 26.35 -26.84 6.29
N HIS A 353 25.75 -25.67 6.42
CA HIS A 353 26.23 -24.57 7.25
C HIS A 353 25.33 -24.30 8.48
N SER A 354 24.60 -25.32 8.93
CA SER A 354 23.61 -25.23 10.00
C SER A 354 24.14 -24.59 11.29
N GLU A 355 25.36 -24.93 11.70
CA GLU A 355 25.99 -24.37 12.91
C GLU A 355 26.26 -22.87 12.75
N ALA A 356 26.75 -22.43 11.59
CA ALA A 356 27.03 -21.03 11.31
C ALA A 356 25.76 -20.19 11.26
N VAL A 357 24.72 -20.68 10.58
CA VAL A 357 23.40 -20.02 10.53
C VAL A 357 22.83 -19.85 11.94
N ARG A 358 22.85 -20.91 12.75
CA ARG A 358 22.31 -20.88 14.13
C ARG A 358 23.13 -19.99 15.06
N ALA A 359 24.45 -19.97 14.93
CA ALA A 359 25.32 -19.09 15.72
C ALA A 359 25.03 -17.61 15.40
N LYS A 360 24.91 -17.26 14.11
CA LYS A 360 24.58 -15.91 13.66
C LYS A 360 23.17 -15.49 14.10
N TYR A 361 22.17 -16.36 13.90
CA TYR A 361 20.79 -16.12 14.34
C TYR A 361 20.68 -15.90 15.84
N LYS A 362 21.33 -16.76 16.65
CA LYS A 362 21.42 -16.58 18.10
C LYS A 362 22.07 -15.25 18.47
N ARG A 363 23.17 -14.87 17.80
CA ARG A 363 23.85 -13.60 18.06
C ARG A 363 22.94 -12.41 17.76
N LEU A 364 22.26 -12.42 16.62
CA LEU A 364 21.34 -11.36 16.22
C LEU A 364 20.25 -11.20 17.28
N TRP A 365 19.54 -12.28 17.62
CA TRP A 365 18.47 -12.23 18.61
C TRP A 365 18.94 -11.91 20.03
N THR A 366 20.15 -12.30 20.42
CA THR A 366 20.71 -11.88 21.71
C THR A 366 20.83 -10.36 21.78
N GLN A 367 21.36 -9.72 20.74
CA GLN A 367 21.54 -8.26 20.71
C GLN A 367 20.20 -7.52 20.71
N VAL A 368 19.26 -7.95 19.85
CA VAL A 368 17.91 -7.35 19.79
C VAL A 368 17.19 -7.54 21.13
N ALA A 369 17.16 -8.76 21.67
CA ALA A 369 16.49 -9.03 22.94
C ALA A 369 17.11 -8.24 24.09
N GLU A 370 18.45 -8.16 24.20
CA GLU A 370 19.11 -7.36 25.24
C GLU A 370 18.81 -5.87 25.13
N TYR A 371 18.75 -5.31 23.92
CA TYR A 371 18.48 -3.90 23.67
C TYR A 371 17.05 -3.51 24.08
N PHE A 372 16.08 -4.39 23.79
CA PHE A 372 14.65 -4.16 24.02
C PHE A 372 14.11 -4.83 25.30
N LYS A 373 14.98 -5.33 26.18
CA LYS A 373 14.58 -6.21 27.30
C LYS A 373 13.66 -5.58 28.35
N ASP A 374 13.63 -4.24 28.43
CA ASP A 374 12.90 -3.51 29.47
C ASP A 374 11.50 -3.06 29.03
N TYR A 375 11.16 -3.13 27.73
CA TYR A 375 9.81 -2.84 27.24
C TYR A 375 8.77 -3.80 27.83
N ASN A 376 7.55 -3.31 28.02
CA ASN A 376 6.41 -4.10 28.52
C ASN A 376 5.85 -5.03 27.43
N ASP A 377 4.64 -5.56 27.65
CA ASP A 377 3.97 -6.52 26.79
C ASP A 377 3.29 -5.91 25.55
N TYR A 378 3.40 -4.60 25.34
CA TYR A 378 3.06 -3.97 24.06
C TYR A 378 4.14 -4.23 23.00
N LEU A 379 5.38 -4.60 23.37
CA LEU A 379 6.40 -5.03 22.43
C LEU A 379 6.50 -6.56 22.37
N LEU A 380 6.32 -7.12 21.18
CA LEU A 380 6.41 -8.54 20.88
C LEU A 380 7.55 -8.79 19.89
N PHE A 381 8.13 -10.00 19.98
CA PHE A 381 9.17 -10.44 19.04
C PHE A 381 8.64 -11.60 18.19
N GLU A 382 8.76 -11.49 16.88
CA GLU A 382 8.54 -12.58 15.93
C GLU A 382 9.87 -13.13 15.44
N GLY A 383 10.11 -14.43 15.61
CA GLY A 383 11.44 -15.02 15.43
C GLY A 383 12.04 -14.83 14.04
N PHE A 384 11.22 -14.94 13.00
CA PHE A 384 11.63 -14.73 11.61
C PHE A 384 10.40 -14.61 10.70
N ASN A 385 10.60 -14.00 9.54
CA ASN A 385 9.71 -14.05 8.40
C ASN A 385 9.98 -15.31 7.56
N GLU A 386 8.97 -15.77 6.82
CA GLU A 386 8.97 -16.74 5.69
C GLU A 386 10.27 -17.51 5.36
N ILE A 387 10.82 -18.28 6.32
CA ILE A 387 12.05 -19.04 6.07
C ILE A 387 11.78 -20.18 5.10
N THR A 388 12.53 -20.15 3.99
CA THR A 388 12.55 -21.22 2.98
C THR A 388 13.89 -21.98 3.00
N ASN A 389 13.96 -23.05 2.23
CA ASN A 389 15.22 -23.74 1.93
C ASN A 389 16.03 -23.01 0.86
N ALA A 390 17.28 -23.44 0.64
CA ALA A 390 18.17 -22.83 -0.35
C ALA A 390 17.64 -22.85 -1.81
N LYS A 391 16.61 -23.66 -2.09
CA LYS A 391 15.93 -23.72 -3.40
C LYS A 391 14.73 -22.77 -3.50
N ASN A 392 14.39 -22.05 -2.44
CA ASN A 392 13.22 -21.19 -2.34
C ASN A 392 11.92 -21.94 -2.67
N VAL A 393 11.76 -23.16 -2.12
CA VAL A 393 10.50 -23.91 -2.23
C VAL A 393 9.49 -23.28 -1.28
N TRP A 394 8.38 -22.78 -1.81
CA TRP A 394 7.31 -22.13 -1.02
C TRP A 394 6.22 -23.11 -0.57
N ASP A 395 5.96 -24.14 -1.36
CA ASP A 395 5.08 -25.25 -0.97
C ASP A 395 5.74 -26.13 0.10
N PHE A 396 5.01 -27.17 0.56
CA PHE A 396 5.50 -28.14 1.53
C PHE A 396 6.88 -28.72 1.12
N PRO A 397 7.96 -28.44 1.86
CA PRO A 397 9.32 -28.82 1.47
C PRO A 397 9.69 -30.26 1.86
N GLY A 398 8.87 -30.90 2.69
CA GLY A 398 9.18 -32.15 3.37
C GLY A 398 9.36 -31.97 4.88
N GLU A 399 9.25 -33.06 5.63
CA GLU A 399 9.29 -33.02 7.10
C GLU A 399 10.65 -32.59 7.67
N GLU A 400 11.76 -32.88 6.97
CA GLU A 400 13.12 -32.54 7.42
C GLU A 400 13.34 -31.02 7.48
N ASP A 401 12.96 -30.31 6.42
CA ASP A 401 13.06 -28.84 6.36
C ASP A 401 12.13 -28.19 7.39
N CYS A 402 10.91 -28.72 7.57
CA CYS A 402 9.99 -28.28 8.62
C CYS A 402 10.58 -28.51 10.02
N GLN A 403 11.22 -29.66 10.25
CA GLN A 403 11.90 -29.95 11.51
C GLN A 403 13.05 -28.96 11.77
N TRP A 404 13.83 -28.63 10.75
CA TRP A 404 14.91 -27.64 10.89
C TRP A 404 14.38 -26.28 11.32
N VAL A 405 13.24 -25.84 10.76
CA VAL A 405 12.56 -24.58 11.16
C VAL A 405 12.00 -24.68 12.58
N ASN A 406 11.43 -25.82 12.98
CA ASN A 406 11.00 -26.04 14.38
C ASN A 406 12.18 -25.91 15.36
N GLU A 407 13.38 -26.43 15.01
CA GLU A 407 14.59 -26.27 15.81
C GLU A 407 15.07 -24.81 15.88
N LEU A 408 14.89 -24.04 14.80
CA LEU A 408 15.19 -22.61 14.77
C LEU A 408 14.24 -21.81 15.68
N ASN A 409 12.94 -22.12 15.67
CA ASN A 409 11.96 -21.55 16.61
C ASN A 409 12.31 -21.83 18.07
N GLN A 410 12.75 -23.05 18.40
CA GLN A 410 13.21 -23.37 19.75
C GLN A 410 14.46 -22.54 20.13
N LEU A 411 15.42 -22.43 19.23
CA LEU A 411 16.63 -21.62 19.45
C LEU A 411 16.28 -20.15 19.71
N PHE A 412 15.31 -19.60 18.98
CA PHE A 412 14.79 -18.25 19.20
C PHE A 412 14.23 -18.06 20.61
N VAL A 413 13.28 -18.92 21.02
CA VAL A 413 12.65 -18.85 22.34
C VAL A 413 13.70 -18.96 23.45
N ASP A 414 14.59 -19.95 23.37
CA ASP A 414 15.67 -20.14 24.37
C ASP A 414 16.59 -18.92 24.44
N THR A 415 16.92 -18.33 23.30
CA THR A 415 17.81 -17.16 23.21
C THR A 415 17.18 -15.94 23.86
N VAL A 416 15.91 -15.64 23.55
CA VAL A 416 15.21 -14.49 24.14
C VAL A 416 15.04 -14.68 25.65
N ARG A 417 14.60 -15.86 26.11
CA ARG A 417 14.41 -16.14 27.54
C ARG A 417 15.70 -16.01 28.34
N ALA A 418 16.84 -16.40 27.75
CA ALA A 418 18.15 -16.30 28.41
C ALA A 418 18.58 -14.86 28.74
N THR A 419 18.01 -13.84 28.08
CA THR A 419 18.35 -12.42 28.34
C THR A 419 17.70 -11.84 29.60
N GLY A 420 16.68 -12.51 30.16
CA GLY A 420 16.03 -12.08 31.41
C GLY A 420 15.20 -10.80 31.29
N SER A 421 15.08 -10.03 32.39
CA SER A 421 14.18 -8.86 32.48
C SER A 421 12.74 -9.18 32.01
N ASN A 422 12.06 -8.27 31.31
CA ASN A 422 10.74 -8.53 30.75
C ASN A 422 10.75 -9.61 29.65
N ASN A 423 11.90 -9.90 29.02
CA ASN A 423 12.02 -11.01 28.06
C ASN A 423 11.81 -12.39 28.68
N ALA A 424 11.93 -12.54 30.01
CA ALA A 424 11.55 -13.77 30.69
C ALA A 424 10.03 -14.07 30.61
N LYS A 425 9.22 -13.06 30.28
CA LYS A 425 7.75 -13.15 30.14
C LYS A 425 7.23 -12.59 28.82
N ARG A 426 8.09 -12.09 27.92
CA ARG A 426 7.67 -11.45 26.65
C ARG A 426 6.93 -12.44 25.76
N PHE A 427 5.87 -11.97 25.12
CA PHE A 427 5.16 -12.76 24.11
C PHE A 427 6.01 -12.90 22.86
N LEU A 428 6.16 -14.13 22.38
CA LEU A 428 6.98 -14.48 21.23
C LEU A 428 6.13 -15.12 20.15
N LEU A 429 6.29 -14.64 18.91
CA LEU A 429 5.66 -15.20 17.74
C LEU A 429 6.62 -16.18 17.06
N VAL A 430 6.10 -17.37 16.72
CA VAL A 430 6.82 -18.46 16.08
C VAL A 430 6.08 -18.89 14.82
N ALA A 431 6.81 -19.08 13.73
CA ALA A 431 6.23 -19.33 12.42
C ALA A 431 6.52 -20.76 11.92
N PRO A 432 5.58 -21.40 11.20
CA PRO A 432 5.90 -22.58 10.41
C PRO A 432 6.87 -22.24 9.26
N TYR A 433 7.35 -23.27 8.56
CA TYR A 433 8.13 -23.08 7.33
C TYR A 433 7.38 -22.16 6.35
N ALA A 434 8.09 -21.20 5.75
CA ALA A 434 7.55 -20.18 4.86
C ALA A 434 6.35 -19.37 5.44
N ALA A 435 6.17 -19.34 6.77
CA ALA A 435 4.97 -18.81 7.43
C ALA A 435 3.66 -19.39 6.88
N ALA A 436 3.73 -20.57 6.26
CA ALA A 436 2.68 -21.08 5.41
C ALA A 436 1.55 -21.78 6.19
N ASN A 437 0.37 -21.84 5.58
CA ASN A 437 -0.86 -22.32 6.22
C ASN A 437 -1.44 -23.58 5.58
N GLU A 438 -0.73 -24.20 4.64
CA GLU A 438 -1.17 -25.45 4.03
C GLU A 438 -1.14 -26.58 5.07
N GLN A 439 -2.09 -27.51 4.92
CA GLN A 439 -2.32 -28.59 5.88
C GLN A 439 -1.03 -29.36 6.21
N GLN A 440 -0.24 -29.75 5.20
CA GLN A 440 0.97 -30.54 5.41
C GLN A 440 2.04 -29.77 6.20
N THR A 441 2.20 -28.47 5.90
CA THR A 441 3.18 -27.60 6.57
C THR A 441 2.80 -27.37 8.03
N ILE A 442 1.55 -27.02 8.31
CA ILE A 442 1.09 -26.78 9.70
C ILE A 442 1.02 -28.07 10.52
N ASP A 443 0.79 -29.24 9.91
CA ASP A 443 0.84 -30.53 10.59
C ASP A 443 2.27 -30.90 11.01
N ALA A 444 3.26 -30.54 10.19
CA ALA A 444 4.69 -30.72 10.49
C ALA A 444 5.24 -29.69 11.51
N PHE A 445 4.56 -28.55 11.68
CA PHE A 445 4.94 -27.53 12.66
C PHE A 445 4.77 -28.02 14.10
N LYS A 446 5.73 -27.69 14.97
CA LYS A 446 5.73 -28.01 16.39
C LYS A 446 5.99 -26.76 17.21
N MET A 447 5.11 -26.48 18.18
CA MET A 447 5.34 -25.42 19.15
C MET A 447 6.64 -25.67 19.93
N PRO A 448 7.48 -24.64 20.12
CA PRO A 448 8.60 -24.71 21.05
C PRO A 448 8.14 -25.00 22.48
N THR A 449 9.04 -25.58 23.27
CA THR A 449 8.87 -25.61 24.72
C THR A 449 9.33 -24.26 25.29
N ASP A 450 8.49 -23.64 26.10
CA ASP A 450 8.81 -22.40 26.80
C ASP A 450 8.99 -22.67 28.31
N THR A 451 9.85 -21.87 28.93
CA THR A 451 10.07 -21.84 30.38
C THR A 451 8.94 -21.14 31.15
N VAL A 452 8.08 -20.40 30.44
CA VAL A 452 6.89 -19.72 30.98
C VAL A 452 5.65 -20.16 30.18
N PRO A 453 4.52 -20.47 30.84
CA PRO A 453 3.29 -20.84 30.13
C PRO A 453 2.67 -19.64 29.40
N ASP A 454 1.89 -19.92 28.36
CA ASP A 454 1.00 -18.95 27.70
C ASP A 454 1.68 -17.66 27.23
N ARG A 455 2.88 -17.80 26.62
CA ARG A 455 3.66 -16.69 26.04
C ARG A 455 4.08 -16.91 24.58
N LEU A 456 3.62 -17.97 23.94
CA LEU A 456 3.89 -18.25 22.53
C LEU A 456 2.63 -18.05 21.69
N ILE A 457 2.79 -17.43 20.53
CA ILE A 457 1.76 -17.15 19.53
C ILE A 457 2.25 -17.69 18.19
N VAL A 458 1.37 -18.29 17.38
CA VAL A 458 1.71 -18.71 16.02
C VAL A 458 1.55 -17.54 15.07
N SER A 459 2.58 -17.22 14.27
CA SER A 459 2.46 -16.26 13.17
C SER A 459 2.41 -16.96 11.81
N ILE A 460 1.46 -16.54 10.98
CA ILE A 460 1.17 -17.13 9.66
C ILE A 460 0.89 -16.01 8.65
N HIS A 461 1.22 -16.25 7.39
CA HIS A 461 0.81 -15.42 6.27
C HIS A 461 -0.29 -16.13 5.47
N ALA A 462 -1.27 -15.36 4.99
CA ALA A 462 -2.42 -15.93 4.28
C ALA A 462 -3.04 -14.95 3.28
N TYR A 463 -2.44 -14.87 2.09
CA TYR A 463 -2.97 -14.16 0.92
C TYR A 463 -3.97 -15.04 0.15
N THR A 464 -5.11 -15.35 0.76
CA THR A 464 -6.11 -16.29 0.22
C THR A 464 -7.32 -15.56 -0.38
N PRO A 465 -7.76 -15.86 -1.62
CA PRO A 465 -7.08 -16.67 -2.63
C PRO A 465 -5.86 -15.95 -3.20
N ALA A 466 -4.78 -16.68 -3.48
CA ALA A 466 -3.54 -16.07 -3.96
C ALA A 466 -3.73 -15.36 -5.31
N ALA A 467 -4.46 -15.99 -6.23
CA ALA A 467 -4.82 -15.44 -7.54
C ALA A 467 -5.63 -14.13 -7.49
N PHE A 468 -6.36 -13.89 -6.38
CA PHE A 468 -7.05 -12.63 -6.14
C PHE A 468 -6.13 -11.60 -5.46
N SER A 469 -5.31 -12.06 -4.51
CA SER A 469 -4.48 -11.22 -3.65
C SER A 469 -3.24 -10.64 -4.35
N TRP A 470 -2.68 -11.35 -5.34
CA TRP A 470 -1.43 -11.00 -6.04
C TRP A 470 -1.61 -10.79 -7.55
N GLU A 471 -0.71 -10.03 -8.18
CA GLU A 471 -0.54 -9.98 -9.63
C GLU A 471 0.22 -11.22 -10.12
N TYR A 472 -0.17 -11.76 -11.28
CA TYR A 472 0.49 -12.89 -11.94
C TYR A 472 0.70 -12.56 -13.42
N GLU A 473 1.96 -12.60 -13.88
CA GLU A 473 2.32 -12.29 -15.29
C GLU A 473 1.62 -13.21 -16.32
N ASP A 474 1.21 -14.43 -15.91
CA ASP A 474 0.64 -15.46 -16.78
C ASP A 474 -0.82 -15.83 -16.42
N LYS A 475 -1.77 -14.97 -16.81
CA LYS A 475 -3.16 -15.28 -17.24
C LYS A 475 -4.19 -15.96 -16.30
N ASN A 476 -3.95 -16.12 -15.00
CA ASN A 476 -4.97 -16.61 -14.06
C ASN A 476 -5.36 -15.60 -12.96
N GLU A 477 -5.11 -14.31 -13.19
CA GLU A 477 -5.50 -13.27 -12.24
C GLU A 477 -7.02 -13.24 -12.05
N ILE A 478 -7.43 -13.30 -10.79
CA ILE A 478 -8.81 -13.11 -10.41
C ILE A 478 -8.99 -11.64 -10.04
N THR A 479 -9.89 -10.93 -10.72
CA THR A 479 -10.25 -9.54 -10.44
C THR A 479 -11.58 -9.41 -9.68
N LYS A 480 -12.34 -10.50 -9.55
CA LYS A 480 -13.66 -10.54 -8.90
C LYS A 480 -13.68 -11.49 -7.72
N TRP A 481 -14.31 -11.07 -6.63
CA TRP A 481 -14.48 -11.87 -5.40
C TRP A 481 -15.90 -11.72 -4.85
N GLY A 482 -16.51 -12.81 -4.41
CA GLY A 482 -17.85 -12.86 -3.81
C GLY A 482 -18.77 -13.91 -4.41
N ALA A 483 -18.24 -14.86 -5.18
CA ALA A 483 -18.94 -16.10 -5.49
C ALA A 483 -18.97 -17.01 -4.25
N GLN A 484 -19.92 -17.94 -4.18
CA GLN A 484 -20.06 -18.87 -3.05
C GLN A 484 -18.74 -19.61 -2.72
N GLN A 485 -18.03 -20.06 -3.76
CA GLN A 485 -16.76 -20.77 -3.60
C GLN A 485 -15.68 -19.92 -2.93
N ASP A 486 -15.70 -18.60 -3.14
CA ASP A 486 -14.73 -17.68 -2.55
C ASP A 486 -14.88 -17.60 -1.03
N TYR A 487 -16.13 -17.62 -0.53
CA TYR A 487 -16.44 -17.69 0.89
C TYR A 487 -16.04 -19.05 1.48
N GLU A 488 -16.32 -20.14 0.77
CA GLU A 488 -15.95 -21.50 1.18
C GLU A 488 -14.43 -21.68 1.31
N GLU A 489 -13.65 -21.03 0.46
CA GLU A 489 -12.18 -21.05 0.53
C GLU A 489 -11.65 -20.36 1.80
N LEU A 490 -12.18 -19.17 2.14
CA LEU A 490 -11.84 -18.48 3.39
C LEU A 490 -12.33 -19.26 4.61
N ASP A 491 -13.53 -19.83 4.58
CA ASP A 491 -14.04 -20.68 5.65
C ASP A 491 -13.13 -21.89 5.89
N ALA A 492 -12.64 -22.53 4.83
CA ALA A 492 -11.72 -23.65 4.92
C ALA A 492 -10.36 -23.26 5.51
N LEU A 493 -9.84 -22.08 5.17
CA LEU A 493 -8.63 -21.52 5.78
C LEU A 493 -8.80 -21.40 7.30
N PHE A 494 -9.82 -20.67 7.77
CA PHE A 494 -10.00 -20.41 9.18
C PHE A 494 -10.40 -21.66 9.98
N ALA A 495 -11.20 -22.56 9.39
CA ALA A 495 -11.50 -23.86 10.01
C ALA A 495 -10.24 -24.71 10.22
N ARG A 496 -9.30 -24.69 9.26
CA ARG A 496 -8.00 -25.37 9.37
C ARG A 496 -7.13 -24.76 10.47
N LEU A 497 -7.01 -23.43 10.52
CA LEU A 497 -6.27 -22.74 11.58
C LEU A 497 -6.86 -23.01 12.97
N ASN A 498 -8.19 -22.97 13.10
CA ASN A 498 -8.87 -23.28 14.36
C ASN A 498 -8.65 -24.72 14.81
N SER A 499 -8.84 -25.68 13.91
CA SER A 499 -8.62 -27.11 14.18
C SER A 499 -7.17 -27.38 14.57
N ARG A 500 -6.21 -26.69 13.94
CA ARG A 500 -4.80 -26.90 14.22
C ARG A 500 -4.34 -26.25 15.53
N PHE A 501 -4.76 -25.02 15.80
CA PHE A 501 -4.19 -24.17 16.83
C PHE A 501 -5.21 -23.69 17.86
N VAL A 502 -6.18 -22.86 17.44
CA VAL A 502 -7.06 -22.12 18.37
C VAL A 502 -7.83 -23.05 19.30
N SER A 503 -8.49 -24.08 18.75
CA SER A 503 -9.26 -25.06 19.55
C SER A 503 -8.39 -25.91 20.49
N ARG A 504 -7.07 -25.87 20.33
CA ARG A 504 -6.07 -26.52 21.19
C ARG A 504 -5.41 -25.56 22.17
N GLY A 505 -5.91 -24.34 22.29
CA GLY A 505 -5.36 -23.34 23.20
C GLY A 505 -4.09 -22.67 22.69
N ILE A 506 -3.87 -22.63 21.37
CA ILE A 506 -2.73 -21.93 20.77
C ILE A 506 -3.25 -20.72 19.99
N PRO A 507 -2.93 -19.48 20.40
CA PRO A 507 -3.34 -18.28 19.67
C PRO A 507 -2.59 -18.14 18.35
N VAL A 508 -3.25 -17.53 17.37
CA VAL A 508 -2.75 -17.32 16.02
C VAL A 508 -2.88 -15.84 15.65
N LEU A 509 -1.85 -15.30 15.02
CA LEU A 509 -1.88 -14.02 14.32
C LEU A 509 -1.61 -14.26 12.84
N ILE A 510 -2.45 -13.68 11.99
CA ILE A 510 -2.15 -13.57 10.56
C ILE A 510 -1.35 -12.29 10.38
N THR A 511 -0.03 -12.40 10.38
CA THR A 511 0.89 -11.25 10.39
C THR A 511 1.02 -10.58 9.02
N GLU A 512 0.53 -11.24 7.97
CA GLU A 512 0.36 -10.68 6.62
C GLU A 512 -0.87 -11.25 5.91
N PHE A 513 -1.71 -10.33 5.43
CA PHE A 513 -2.72 -10.55 4.40
C PHE A 513 -2.92 -9.25 3.63
N GLY A 514 -3.53 -9.31 2.44
CA GLY A 514 -3.78 -8.12 1.65
C GLY A 514 -4.27 -8.46 0.24
N THR A 515 -4.60 -7.42 -0.51
CA THR A 515 -4.94 -7.54 -1.94
C THR A 515 -4.43 -6.33 -2.70
N VAL A 516 -4.02 -6.54 -3.94
CA VAL A 516 -3.55 -5.48 -4.86
C VAL A 516 -4.69 -4.93 -5.73
N GLU A 517 -4.58 -3.66 -6.12
CA GLU A 517 -5.45 -3.09 -7.15
C GLU A 517 -5.18 -3.78 -8.50
N LYS A 518 -6.24 -4.13 -9.22
CA LYS A 518 -6.15 -4.71 -10.56
C LYS A 518 -7.04 -3.97 -11.54
N ALA A 519 -6.56 -3.80 -12.77
CA ALA A 519 -7.37 -3.29 -13.87
C ALA A 519 -8.50 -4.29 -14.19
N ASP A 520 -9.75 -3.84 -14.25
CA ASP A 520 -10.84 -4.67 -14.75
C ASP A 520 -10.71 -4.79 -16.28
N THR A 521 -10.06 -5.86 -16.75
CA THR A 521 -9.78 -6.05 -18.18
C THR A 521 -11.00 -6.54 -18.97
N GLY A 522 -12.15 -6.79 -18.32
CA GLY A 522 -13.39 -7.15 -19.01
C GLY A 522 -13.34 -8.45 -19.83
N ILE A 523 -12.31 -9.29 -19.66
CA ILE A 523 -12.15 -10.54 -20.40
C ILE A 523 -12.24 -11.72 -19.43
N GLY A 524 -13.43 -12.33 -19.44
CA GLY A 524 -13.73 -13.60 -18.77
C GLY A 524 -14.92 -14.28 -19.44
N SER A 525 -14.93 -14.35 -20.77
CA SER A 525 -15.89 -15.19 -21.50
C SER A 525 -15.28 -16.59 -21.67
N ASP A 526 -15.52 -17.45 -20.69
CA ASP A 526 -15.70 -18.90 -20.88
C ASP A 526 -16.46 -19.45 -19.67
N TYR A 527 -17.66 -18.91 -19.45
CA TYR A 527 -18.68 -19.60 -18.65
C TYR A 527 -19.46 -20.54 -19.58
N VAL A 528 -19.19 -21.83 -19.45
CA VAL A 528 -20.09 -22.87 -19.95
C VAL A 528 -21.31 -22.89 -19.04
N GLU A 529 -22.44 -22.35 -19.51
CA GLU A 529 -23.75 -22.59 -18.91
C GLU A 529 -24.04 -24.11 -18.93
N VAL A 530 -23.90 -24.78 -17.79
CA VAL A 530 -24.53 -26.09 -17.59
C VAL A 530 -25.99 -25.82 -17.23
N THR A 531 -26.83 -25.73 -18.26
CA THR A 531 -28.28 -25.81 -18.08
C THR A 531 -28.65 -27.22 -17.66
N ALA A 532 -29.35 -27.33 -16.54
CA ALA A 532 -29.90 -28.58 -16.05
C ALA A 532 -30.97 -29.10 -17.03
N THR A 533 -30.67 -30.21 -17.71
CA THR A 533 -31.70 -31.06 -18.32
C THR A 533 -31.39 -32.53 -18.10
N ASP A 534 -32.29 -33.14 -17.32
CA ASP A 534 -32.88 -34.48 -17.42
C ASP A 534 -32.02 -35.74 -17.66
N ALA A 535 -32.49 -36.77 -16.94
CA ALA A 535 -31.90 -38.07 -16.76
C ALA A 535 -31.87 -38.97 -18.01
N GLU A 536 -30.99 -39.97 -17.89
CA GLU A 536 -30.97 -41.31 -18.51
C GLU A 536 -29.94 -41.63 -19.62
N ALA A 537 -29.28 -42.76 -19.36
CA ALA A 537 -28.71 -43.77 -20.26
C ALA A 537 -27.29 -43.56 -20.86
N ALA A 538 -26.36 -44.36 -20.32
CA ALA A 538 -25.20 -44.94 -21.02
C ALA A 538 -25.65 -45.67 -22.33
N PRO A 539 -24.80 -45.95 -23.36
CA PRO A 539 -23.44 -46.52 -23.19
C PRO A 539 -22.36 -46.28 -24.29
N SER A 540 -21.15 -46.77 -23.95
CA SER A 540 -20.17 -47.52 -24.80
C SER A 540 -19.09 -46.80 -25.63
N GLY A 541 -17.84 -47.28 -25.46
CA GLY A 541 -16.80 -47.33 -26.50
C GLY A 541 -15.39 -46.84 -26.13
N SER A 542 -14.60 -47.62 -25.37
CA SER A 542 -13.29 -48.24 -25.72
C SER A 542 -12.15 -47.27 -26.17
N SER A 543 -10.94 -47.26 -25.58
CA SER A 543 -9.98 -48.36 -25.36
C SER A 543 -8.83 -47.87 -24.45
N ALA A 544 -8.46 -48.57 -23.38
CA ALA A 544 -7.33 -49.52 -23.23
C ALA A 544 -5.94 -48.90 -23.54
N GLN A 545 -4.88 -48.99 -22.71
CA GLN A 545 -4.41 -50.11 -21.89
C GLN A 545 -3.59 -49.64 -20.67
N THR A 546 -3.82 -50.28 -19.53
CA THR A 546 -2.86 -50.47 -18.43
C THR A 546 -2.17 -51.84 -18.57
N THR A 547 -0.96 -51.98 -18.01
CA THR A 547 -0.42 -53.29 -17.65
C THR A 547 -0.27 -53.37 -16.14
N ALA A 548 -0.85 -54.43 -15.59
CA ALA A 548 -0.98 -54.73 -14.17
C ALA A 548 0.07 -55.75 -13.73
N ALA A 549 0.37 -55.77 -12.43
CA ALA A 549 0.74 -56.98 -11.71
C ALA A 549 0.08 -56.93 -10.32
N GLU A 550 -0.85 -57.85 -10.09
CA GLU A 550 -1.44 -58.20 -8.80
C GLU A 550 -0.45 -59.02 -7.96
N GLU A 551 -0.51 -58.92 -6.63
CA GLU A 551 -0.84 -60.08 -5.79
C GLU A 551 -1.01 -59.76 -4.29
N SER A 552 -2.20 -60.12 -3.79
CA SER A 552 -2.45 -60.84 -2.53
C SER A 552 -2.60 -60.08 -1.18
N VAL A 553 -3.47 -60.67 -0.39
CA VAL A 553 -4.20 -60.20 0.79
C VAL A 553 -3.61 -60.84 2.04
N SER A 554 -3.53 -60.12 3.17
CA SER A 554 -3.95 -60.66 4.48
C SER A 554 -4.10 -59.56 5.53
N ALA A 555 -5.23 -59.57 6.23
CA ALA A 555 -5.45 -58.87 7.49
C ALA A 555 -5.28 -59.86 8.64
N ALA A 556 -4.59 -59.45 9.70
CA ALA A 556 -4.64 -60.06 11.03
C ALA A 556 -4.19 -59.03 12.09
N ASP A 557 -5.18 -58.36 12.68
CA ASP A 557 -5.56 -58.39 14.10
C ASP A 557 -4.54 -58.09 15.23
N VAL A 558 -5.09 -57.43 16.26
CA VAL A 558 -4.76 -57.43 17.70
C VAL A 558 -4.01 -56.23 18.35
N SER A 559 -4.82 -55.51 19.13
CA SER A 559 -4.63 -54.98 20.50
C SER A 559 -4.23 -53.52 20.73
N ALA A 560 -5.24 -52.83 21.27
CA ALA A 560 -5.14 -51.68 22.16
C ALA A 560 -4.48 -52.04 23.50
N THR A 561 -3.83 -51.04 24.11
CA THR A 561 -3.82 -50.86 25.57
C THR A 561 -3.92 -49.38 25.90
N ASP A 562 -4.99 -49.07 26.62
CA ASP A 562 -5.32 -47.83 27.33
C ASP A 562 -4.21 -47.32 28.26
N VAL A 563 -4.14 -45.99 28.39
CA VAL A 563 -4.10 -45.35 29.72
C VAL A 563 -5.07 -44.17 29.74
N SER A 564 -6.03 -44.24 30.65
CA SER A 564 -7.11 -43.30 30.93
C SER A 564 -6.73 -42.20 31.93
N ALA A 565 -7.53 -41.12 31.92
CA ALA A 565 -7.84 -40.12 32.96
C ALA A 565 -7.41 -38.70 32.54
N SER A 566 -8.24 -37.65 32.62
CA SER A 566 -9.58 -37.47 33.19
C SER A 566 -10.06 -36.06 32.85
N ASP A 567 -11.36 -35.90 32.59
CA ASP A 567 -12.21 -34.72 32.76
C ASP A 567 -11.53 -33.33 32.79
N VAL A 568 -11.56 -32.64 31.65
CA VAL A 568 -11.64 -31.18 31.59
C VAL A 568 -12.93 -30.85 30.86
N SER A 569 -13.88 -30.27 31.58
CA SER A 569 -15.14 -29.77 31.04
C SER A 569 -14.85 -28.67 30.01
N ALA A 570 -15.14 -28.96 28.74
CA ALA A 570 -15.20 -27.96 27.68
C ALA A 570 -16.45 -27.09 27.89
N THR A 571 -16.34 -26.08 28.74
CA THR A 571 -17.32 -25.00 28.85
C THR A 571 -16.60 -23.70 29.13
N ASP A 572 -16.66 -22.81 28.12
CA ASP A 572 -16.49 -21.35 28.14
C ASP A 572 -15.50 -20.84 27.07
N VAL A 573 -15.85 -21.09 25.80
CA VAL A 573 -15.48 -20.17 24.71
C VAL A 573 -16.64 -19.18 24.56
N PRO A 574 -16.43 -17.86 24.65
CA PRO A 574 -17.49 -16.89 24.39
C PRO A 574 -18.00 -17.07 22.95
N LYS A 575 -19.21 -17.60 22.79
CA LYS A 575 -19.92 -17.54 21.52
C LYS A 575 -20.35 -16.09 21.31
N ILE A 576 -19.58 -15.35 20.53
CA ILE A 576 -20.03 -14.07 19.95
C ILE A 576 -21.14 -14.41 18.95
N HIS A 577 -22.24 -13.64 18.99
CA HIS A 577 -23.47 -13.92 18.28
C HIS A 577 -23.26 -14.11 16.77
N SER A 578 -23.67 -15.27 16.24
CA SER A 578 -23.76 -15.52 14.80
C SER A 578 -24.67 -14.49 14.12
N ILE A 579 -24.11 -13.73 13.19
CA ILE A 579 -24.90 -12.92 12.26
C ILE A 579 -25.38 -13.87 11.16
N GLY A 580 -26.68 -13.95 10.91
CA GLY A 580 -27.27 -14.94 10.02
C GLY A 580 -26.75 -14.86 8.58
N GLU A 581 -26.44 -16.03 8.00
CA GLU A 581 -25.97 -16.25 6.62
C GLU A 581 -26.86 -15.59 5.53
N GLU A 582 -28.11 -15.23 5.83
CA GLU A 582 -29.03 -14.63 4.86
C GLU A 582 -28.76 -13.15 4.53
N ALA A 583 -27.90 -12.45 5.29
CA ALA A 583 -27.60 -11.03 5.04
C ALA A 583 -26.45 -10.78 4.05
N LEU A 584 -25.62 -11.79 3.75
CA LEU A 584 -24.46 -11.67 2.83
C LEU A 584 -24.78 -12.05 1.37
N LEU A 585 -25.93 -12.68 1.11
CA LEU A 585 -26.27 -13.26 -0.20
C LEU A 585 -27.05 -12.33 -1.14
N ALA A 586 -27.22 -11.05 -0.80
CA ALA A 586 -28.03 -10.12 -1.60
C ALA A 586 -27.20 -8.97 -2.20
N ILE A 587 -26.27 -9.28 -3.10
CA ILE A 587 -25.67 -8.28 -4.00
C ILE A 587 -25.64 -8.87 -5.41
N GLU A 588 -26.48 -8.37 -6.31
CA GLU A 588 -26.32 -8.62 -7.74
C GLU A 588 -25.05 -7.92 -8.27
N PRO A 589 -24.32 -8.52 -9.23
CA PRO A 589 -23.08 -7.94 -9.73
C PRO A 589 -23.37 -6.62 -10.46
N ALA A 590 -22.80 -5.54 -9.96
CA ALA A 590 -22.76 -4.29 -10.70
C ALA A 590 -21.85 -4.46 -11.93
N ASP A 591 -22.29 -3.89 -13.05
CA ASP A 591 -21.51 -3.75 -14.28
C ASP A 591 -20.37 -2.75 -14.02
N ASP A 592 -19.15 -3.28 -13.83
CA ASP A 592 -17.95 -2.60 -13.31
C ASP A 592 -17.02 -2.01 -14.39
N SER A 593 -17.55 -1.63 -15.56
CA SER A 593 -16.71 -1.21 -16.70
C SER A 593 -15.89 0.10 -16.53
N GLN A 594 -15.78 0.72 -15.33
CA GLN A 594 -14.95 1.91 -15.09
C GLN A 594 -14.28 2.06 -13.69
N ALA A 595 -14.25 1.05 -12.80
CA ALA A 595 -13.71 1.26 -11.43
C ALA A 595 -12.90 0.08 -10.83
N GLY A 596 -11.88 -0.43 -11.52
CA GLY A 596 -10.93 -1.43 -10.95
C GLY A 596 -11.61 -2.61 -10.24
N ASN A 597 -10.94 -3.23 -9.26
CA ASN A 597 -11.49 -4.34 -8.45
C ASN A 597 -11.87 -3.94 -7.01
N ILE A 598 -12.02 -2.65 -6.69
CA ILE A 598 -12.18 -2.16 -5.31
C ILE A 598 -13.40 -2.77 -4.58
N THR A 599 -14.53 -2.96 -5.26
CA THR A 599 -15.72 -3.59 -4.68
C THR A 599 -15.44 -5.01 -4.20
N SER A 600 -14.69 -5.78 -5.00
CA SER A 600 -14.28 -7.14 -4.66
C SER A 600 -13.29 -7.17 -3.50
N ARG A 601 -12.32 -6.23 -3.49
CA ARG A 601 -11.33 -6.11 -2.41
C ARG A 601 -11.99 -5.77 -1.07
N VAL A 602 -12.92 -4.81 -1.07
CA VAL A 602 -13.71 -4.43 0.12
C VAL A 602 -14.47 -5.62 0.67
N ARG A 603 -15.16 -6.37 -0.19
CA ARG A 603 -15.95 -7.54 0.21
C ARG A 603 -15.09 -8.65 0.78
N HIS A 604 -13.99 -8.97 0.11
CA HIS A 604 -13.00 -9.95 0.56
C HIS A 604 -12.44 -9.56 1.92
N ALA A 605 -11.88 -8.36 2.05
CA ALA A 605 -11.21 -7.92 3.26
C ALA A 605 -12.17 -7.88 4.46
N GLN A 606 -13.41 -7.41 4.27
CA GLN A 606 -14.43 -7.40 5.30
C GLN A 606 -14.78 -8.82 5.78
N TYR A 607 -15.06 -9.74 4.86
CA TYR A 607 -15.37 -11.12 5.22
C TYR A 607 -14.18 -11.82 5.89
N TYR A 608 -12.98 -11.57 5.38
CA TYR A 608 -11.74 -12.13 5.90
C TYR A 608 -11.55 -11.81 7.38
N VAL A 609 -11.58 -10.53 7.74
CA VAL A 609 -11.36 -10.10 9.14
C VAL A 609 -12.51 -10.52 10.05
N GLN A 610 -13.76 -10.43 9.56
CA GLN A 610 -14.93 -10.92 10.30
C GLN A 610 -14.80 -12.42 10.63
N LYS A 611 -14.40 -13.23 9.63
CA LYS A 611 -14.27 -14.68 9.81
C LYS A 611 -13.08 -15.05 10.68
N ALA A 612 -11.97 -14.31 10.59
CA ALA A 612 -10.85 -14.43 11.52
C ALA A 612 -11.27 -14.15 12.97
N GLY A 613 -12.03 -13.07 13.18
CA GLY A 613 -12.57 -12.66 14.47
C GLY A 613 -13.49 -13.69 15.14
N GLU A 614 -14.25 -14.47 14.36
CA GLU A 614 -15.05 -15.61 14.89
C GLU A 614 -14.19 -16.65 15.63
N TYR A 615 -12.91 -16.75 15.28
CA TYR A 615 -11.94 -17.65 15.91
C TYR A 615 -10.93 -16.94 16.82
N GLY A 616 -11.10 -15.63 17.08
CA GLY A 616 -10.16 -14.84 17.86
C GLY A 616 -8.78 -14.74 17.22
N ILE A 617 -8.74 -14.70 15.89
CA ILE A 617 -7.51 -14.52 15.09
C ILE A 617 -7.44 -13.08 14.64
N THR A 618 -6.37 -12.40 15.01
CA THR A 618 -6.12 -11.02 14.57
C THR A 618 -5.26 -10.99 13.31
N CYS A 619 -5.62 -10.11 12.37
CA CYS A 619 -5.00 -10.01 11.05
C CYS A 619 -4.26 -8.68 10.88
N PHE A 620 -3.13 -8.70 10.15
CA PHE A 620 -2.28 -7.54 9.87
C PHE A 620 -2.21 -7.28 8.37
N TRP A 621 -2.74 -6.14 7.93
CA TRP A 621 -2.75 -5.77 6.50
C TRP A 621 -1.35 -5.39 6.04
N TRP A 622 -0.83 -6.06 5.02
CA TRP A 622 0.43 -5.72 4.36
C TRP A 622 0.31 -4.42 3.56
N ASP A 623 1.13 -3.42 3.89
CA ASP A 623 1.13 -2.12 3.24
C ASP A 623 2.54 -1.72 2.79
N GLY A 624 2.82 -1.92 1.50
CA GLY A 624 4.08 -1.49 0.87
C GLY A 624 4.19 0.03 0.64
N GLY A 625 3.19 0.81 1.07
CA GLY A 625 3.10 2.26 0.84
C GLY A 625 2.00 2.67 -0.14
N ASP A 626 1.27 1.70 -0.70
CA ASP A 626 0.17 1.91 -1.63
C ASP A 626 -1.20 2.01 -0.94
N PHE A 627 -1.36 1.41 0.25
CA PHE A 627 -2.63 1.42 0.98
C PHE A 627 -2.80 2.68 1.84
N PHE A 628 -1.76 3.07 2.59
CA PHE A 628 -1.69 4.33 3.32
C PHE A 628 -0.64 5.27 2.70
N ASP A 629 -1.08 6.41 2.19
CA ASP A 629 -0.18 7.48 1.74
C ASP A 629 0.51 8.09 2.96
N ARG A 630 1.78 7.71 3.13
CA ARG A 630 2.62 8.11 4.25
C ARG A 630 2.93 9.61 4.22
N SER A 631 2.95 10.25 3.05
CA SER A 631 3.26 11.68 2.93
C SER A 631 2.05 12.56 3.26
N GLU A 632 0.86 12.15 2.83
CA GLU A 632 -0.39 12.87 3.05
C GLU A 632 -1.13 12.42 4.32
N LEU A 633 -0.65 11.38 4.99
CA LEU A 633 -1.23 10.79 6.20
C LEU A 633 -2.70 10.40 6.01
N ARG A 634 -3.01 9.67 4.92
CA ARG A 634 -4.38 9.20 4.62
C ARG A 634 -4.38 7.89 3.84
N PHE A 635 -5.44 7.11 3.98
CA PHE A 635 -5.64 5.92 3.15
C PHE A 635 -5.95 6.31 1.70
N ASN A 636 -5.28 5.63 0.75
CA ASN A 636 -5.62 5.70 -0.67
C ASN A 636 -6.95 4.99 -0.97
N TYR A 637 -7.27 3.96 -0.17
CA TYR A 637 -8.52 3.22 -0.25
C TYR A 637 -9.27 3.26 1.10
N PRO A 638 -9.84 4.41 1.49
CA PRO A 638 -10.49 4.57 2.79
C PRO A 638 -11.70 3.62 2.93
N THR A 639 -12.44 3.34 1.85
CA THR A 639 -13.53 2.36 1.84
C THR A 639 -13.07 0.96 2.26
N LEU A 640 -11.89 0.53 1.82
CA LEU A 640 -11.28 -0.75 2.15
C LEU A 640 -10.83 -0.80 3.60
N SER A 641 -10.10 0.23 4.06
CA SER A 641 -9.69 0.31 5.49
C SER A 641 -10.90 0.30 6.42
N ASN A 642 -11.91 1.11 6.13
CA ASN A 642 -13.11 1.21 6.97
C ASN A 642 -13.93 -0.10 6.98
N ALA A 643 -13.90 -0.87 5.89
CA ALA A 643 -14.57 -2.17 5.85
C ALA A 643 -13.92 -3.20 6.79
N MET A 644 -12.59 -3.13 6.99
CA MET A 644 -11.87 -4.04 7.86
C MET A 644 -11.94 -3.65 9.35
N VAL A 645 -11.81 -2.37 9.67
CA VAL A 645 -11.79 -1.89 11.07
C VAL A 645 -13.12 -2.15 11.79
N ASN A 646 -14.22 -2.17 11.04
CA ASN A 646 -15.55 -2.11 11.59
C ASN A 646 -16.20 -3.51 11.76
N GLU A 647 -15.58 -4.37 12.56
CA GLU A 647 -16.03 -5.74 12.84
C GLU A 647 -17.32 -5.84 13.70
N THR A 648 -17.76 -4.75 14.34
CA THR A 648 -18.91 -4.71 15.27
C THR A 648 -19.94 -3.63 14.97
N SER A 649 -19.74 -2.87 13.90
CA SER A 649 -20.57 -1.72 13.53
C SER A 649 -21.95 -2.12 13.00
N THR A 650 -22.91 -1.22 13.18
CA THR A 650 -24.21 -1.37 12.54
C THR A 650 -24.07 -1.09 11.05
N HIS A 651 -24.28 -2.12 10.21
CA HIS A 651 -24.21 -1.94 8.75
C HIS A 651 -25.11 -0.78 8.30
N ILE A 652 -24.60 0.13 7.48
CA ILE A 652 -25.24 1.40 7.12
C ILE A 652 -26.58 1.21 6.39
N SER A 653 -26.78 0.08 5.72
CA SER A 653 -28.07 -0.30 5.14
C SER A 653 -29.17 -0.55 6.18
N LYS A 654 -28.82 -0.76 7.46
CA LYS A 654 -29.76 -0.92 8.58
C LYS A 654 -30.17 0.42 9.20
N LEU A 655 -29.55 1.52 8.79
CA LEU A 655 -29.87 2.87 9.26
C LEU A 655 -31.04 3.46 8.46
N THR A 656 -31.64 4.53 8.99
CA THR A 656 -32.68 5.25 8.27
C THR A 656 -32.06 6.33 7.41
N ILE A 657 -32.23 6.21 6.09
CA ILE A 657 -31.81 7.21 5.10
C ILE A 657 -33.08 7.91 4.63
N GLU A 658 -33.16 9.23 4.80
CA GLU A 658 -34.31 10.00 4.32
C GLU A 658 -34.41 9.94 2.79
N GLU A 659 -35.64 9.90 2.28
CA GLU A 659 -35.89 9.91 0.84
C GLU A 659 -35.34 11.19 0.21
N ILE A 660 -34.52 11.03 -0.84
CA ILE A 660 -33.96 12.16 -1.58
C ILE A 660 -35.05 12.72 -2.51
N PRO A 661 -35.44 14.00 -2.38
CA PRO A 661 -36.43 14.59 -3.27
C PRO A 661 -35.97 14.62 -4.73
N GLU A 662 -36.94 14.70 -5.65
CA GLU A 662 -36.68 14.94 -7.07
C GLU A 662 -35.78 16.18 -7.26
N GLN A 663 -34.75 16.02 -8.09
CA GLN A 663 -33.80 17.08 -8.43
C GLN A 663 -34.01 17.56 -9.85
N TYR A 664 -33.59 18.79 -10.15
CA TYR A 664 -33.71 19.35 -11.50
C TYR A 664 -32.41 19.31 -12.27
N TYR A 665 -32.50 19.05 -13.56
CA TYR A 665 -31.37 19.11 -14.47
C TYR A 665 -30.81 20.53 -14.58
N THR A 666 -29.54 20.69 -14.20
CA THR A 666 -28.81 21.97 -14.22
C THR A 666 -27.71 22.01 -15.29
N GLY A 667 -27.38 20.87 -15.91
CA GLY A 667 -26.22 20.72 -16.79
C GLY A 667 -24.88 20.59 -16.06
N GLN A 668 -24.88 20.43 -14.74
CA GLN A 668 -23.72 20.16 -13.88
C GLN A 668 -24.02 18.97 -12.94
N PRO A 669 -23.00 18.38 -12.29
CA PRO A 669 -23.23 17.35 -11.28
C PRO A 669 -24.18 17.83 -10.17
N VAL A 670 -25.19 17.02 -9.86
CA VAL A 670 -26.19 17.25 -8.83
C VAL A 670 -25.85 16.40 -7.60
N GLU A 671 -25.56 17.05 -6.48
CA GLU A 671 -25.14 16.40 -5.23
C GLU A 671 -26.08 16.78 -4.08
N PRO A 672 -27.24 16.12 -3.96
CA PRO A 672 -28.21 16.43 -2.92
C PRO A 672 -27.68 16.11 -1.52
N GLU A 673 -28.08 16.88 -0.52
CA GLU A 673 -27.76 16.61 0.88
C GLU A 673 -28.50 15.35 1.36
N LEU A 674 -27.82 14.53 2.16
CA LEU A 674 -28.34 13.27 2.68
C LEU A 674 -28.47 13.35 4.20
N LYS A 675 -29.61 12.91 4.71
CA LYS A 675 -29.88 12.81 6.13
C LYS A 675 -29.98 11.35 6.55
N ILE A 676 -29.03 10.92 7.38
CA ILE A 676 -28.90 9.53 7.83
C ILE A 676 -28.99 9.51 9.35
N THR A 677 -29.80 8.60 9.89
CA THR A 677 -30.02 8.50 11.33
C THR A 677 -29.91 7.07 11.84
N ALA A 678 -29.32 6.92 13.03
CA ALA A 678 -29.25 5.66 13.78
C ALA A 678 -30.17 5.70 15.01
N THR A 679 -30.77 4.56 15.36
CA THR A 679 -31.50 4.39 16.61
C THR A 679 -30.61 3.71 17.63
N VAL A 680 -30.21 4.46 18.67
CA VAL A 680 -29.37 3.97 19.76
C VAL A 680 -30.26 3.59 20.94
N THR A 681 -30.14 2.34 21.41
CA THR A 681 -30.84 1.87 22.61
C THR A 681 -29.89 1.89 23.81
N THR A 682 -30.24 2.62 24.87
CA THR A 682 -29.48 2.68 26.12
C THR A 682 -30.30 2.07 27.26
N THR A 683 -29.78 1.05 27.93
CA THR A 683 -30.45 0.44 29.07
C THR A 683 -29.98 1.10 30.37
N VAL A 684 -30.88 1.76 31.09
CA VAL A 684 -30.59 2.33 32.42
C VAL A 684 -31.47 1.64 33.44
N SER A 685 -30.85 0.97 34.43
CA SER A 685 -31.56 0.24 35.49
C SER A 685 -32.60 -0.78 34.96
N GLY A 686 -32.27 -1.46 33.85
CA GLY A 686 -33.14 -2.46 33.22
C GLY A 686 -34.31 -1.89 32.40
N THR A 687 -34.31 -0.59 32.12
CA THR A 687 -35.25 0.06 31.20
C THR A 687 -34.51 0.57 29.98
N ASP A 688 -35.00 0.20 28.79
CA ASP A 688 -34.42 0.61 27.51
C ASP A 688 -34.95 1.98 27.08
N TYR A 689 -34.03 2.86 26.68
CA TYR A 689 -34.31 4.17 26.13
C TYR A 689 -33.79 4.23 24.71
N GLN A 690 -34.67 4.54 23.75
CA GLN A 690 -34.28 4.70 22.35
C GLN A 690 -34.12 6.18 22.02
N ASN A 691 -32.95 6.54 21.49
CA ASN A 691 -32.65 7.87 20.98
C ASN A 691 -32.25 7.77 19.51
N THR A 692 -32.70 8.74 18.71
CA THR A 692 -32.27 8.87 17.32
C THR A 692 -31.12 9.86 17.25
N VAL A 693 -30.02 9.44 16.63
CA VAL A 693 -28.82 10.26 16.40
C VAL A 693 -28.67 10.46 14.89
N GLU A 694 -28.48 11.71 14.48
CA GLU A 694 -28.16 12.05 13.10
C GLU A 694 -26.66 11.91 12.88
N LEU A 695 -26.28 11.20 11.82
CA LEU A 695 -24.90 10.92 11.49
C LEU A 695 -24.27 12.14 10.80
N VAL A 696 -22.96 12.30 10.98
CA VAL A 696 -22.18 13.42 10.44
C VAL A 696 -21.37 12.97 9.23
N LYS A 697 -21.63 13.57 8.05
CA LYS A 697 -20.84 13.34 6.84
C LYS A 697 -19.37 13.73 7.07
N GLY A 698 -18.44 12.88 6.64
CA GLY A 698 -16.99 13.02 6.84
C GLY A 698 -16.49 12.51 8.19
N THR A 699 -17.38 12.10 9.09
CA THR A 699 -17.04 11.48 10.38
C THR A 699 -17.65 10.09 10.50
N ASP A 700 -18.96 9.98 10.30
CA ASP A 700 -19.73 8.73 10.44
C ASP A 700 -20.03 8.05 9.09
N TYR A 701 -19.96 8.80 7.98
CA TYR A 701 -20.12 8.28 6.62
C TYR A 701 -19.56 9.26 5.58
N ASP A 702 -19.33 8.78 4.36
CA ASP A 702 -19.12 9.62 3.17
C ASP A 702 -20.05 9.21 2.02
N VAL A 703 -20.13 10.06 1.01
CA VAL A 703 -21.06 9.93 -0.10
C VAL A 703 -20.40 10.25 -1.42
N GLU A 704 -20.50 9.31 -2.35
CA GLU A 704 -20.16 9.50 -3.76
C GLU A 704 -21.41 9.44 -4.63
N PHE A 705 -21.55 10.34 -5.61
CA PHE A 705 -22.69 10.36 -6.53
C PHE A 705 -22.35 9.75 -7.89
N ARG A 706 -23.25 8.92 -8.42
CA ARG A 706 -23.15 8.35 -9.78
C ARG A 706 -24.38 8.69 -10.60
N ARG A 707 -24.17 8.84 -11.92
CA ARG A 707 -25.21 9.20 -12.90
C ARG A 707 -25.94 10.49 -12.54
N ASN A 708 -25.24 11.44 -11.93
CA ASN A 708 -25.82 12.63 -11.31
C ASN A 708 -25.79 13.91 -12.18
N ILE A 709 -25.56 13.79 -13.48
CA ILE A 709 -25.52 14.94 -14.41
C ILE A 709 -26.80 14.98 -15.26
N ASN A 710 -27.11 13.88 -15.95
CA ASN A 710 -28.19 13.83 -16.92
C ASN A 710 -29.54 13.52 -16.25
N THR A 711 -30.64 13.88 -16.92
CA THR A 711 -31.99 13.47 -16.49
C THR A 711 -32.12 11.95 -16.46
N GLY A 712 -32.84 11.44 -15.46
CA GLY A 712 -32.99 10.01 -15.21
C GLY A 712 -32.70 9.64 -13.76
N LYS A 713 -32.53 8.34 -13.52
CA LYS A 713 -32.24 7.79 -12.18
C LYS A 713 -30.76 7.95 -11.86
N ALA A 714 -30.46 8.69 -10.80
CA ALA A 714 -29.14 8.88 -10.21
C ALA A 714 -29.04 8.13 -8.88
N MET A 715 -27.82 7.98 -8.36
CA MET A 715 -27.59 7.31 -7.06
C MET A 715 -26.52 8.00 -6.23
N ALA A 716 -26.70 7.92 -4.92
CA ALA A 716 -25.72 8.20 -3.90
C ALA A 716 -25.22 6.88 -3.32
N ILE A 717 -23.92 6.64 -3.43
CA ILE A 717 -23.18 5.55 -2.81
C ILE A 717 -22.74 6.05 -1.45
N ILE A 718 -23.31 5.48 -0.39
CA ILE A 718 -23.09 5.92 0.98
C ILE A 718 -22.20 4.88 1.66
N THR A 719 -21.04 5.31 2.14
CA THR A 719 -20.06 4.46 2.84
C THR A 719 -20.04 4.83 4.32
N GLY A 720 -20.35 3.89 5.21
CA GLY A 720 -20.30 4.12 6.66
C GLY A 720 -18.88 4.04 7.23
N TYR A 721 -18.60 4.83 8.27
CA TYR A 721 -17.37 4.86 9.05
C TYR A 721 -17.61 4.59 10.55
N GLY A 722 -16.57 4.09 11.24
CA GLY A 722 -16.61 3.82 12.68
C GLY A 722 -17.73 2.86 13.11
N GLU A 723 -18.60 3.29 14.03
CA GLU A 723 -19.73 2.50 14.56
C GLU A 723 -20.78 2.12 13.50
N TYR A 724 -20.68 2.67 12.28
CA TYR A 724 -21.57 2.42 11.16
C TYR A 724 -20.73 1.96 9.95
N SER A 725 -20.95 0.79 9.35
CA SER A 725 -20.05 0.30 8.27
C SER A 725 -20.75 -0.25 7.04
N GLY A 726 -19.98 -0.60 6.02
CA GLY A 726 -20.49 -1.12 4.77
C GLY A 726 -20.98 -0.01 3.83
N ILE A 727 -21.57 -0.44 2.72
CA ILE A 727 -22.01 0.45 1.64
C ILE A 727 -23.51 0.24 1.43
N THR A 728 -24.24 1.33 1.21
CA THR A 728 -25.65 1.29 0.81
C THR A 728 -25.91 2.31 -0.28
N LEU A 729 -26.97 2.09 -1.06
CA LEU A 729 -27.34 2.93 -2.18
C LEU A 729 -28.64 3.67 -1.87
N ALA A 730 -28.63 4.99 -2.05
CA ALA A 730 -29.83 5.81 -2.08
C ALA A 730 -30.05 6.32 -3.50
N TYR A 731 -31.26 6.16 -4.03
CA TYR A 731 -31.57 6.59 -5.39
C TYR A 731 -32.35 7.89 -5.39
N PHE A 732 -32.12 8.72 -6.41
CA PHE A 732 -32.90 9.92 -6.68
C PHE A 732 -33.13 10.08 -8.18
N THR A 733 -34.08 10.95 -8.54
CA THR A 733 -34.39 11.22 -9.95
C THR A 733 -34.03 12.66 -10.28
N ILE A 734 -33.35 12.85 -11.41
CA ILE A 734 -33.11 14.15 -12.01
C ILE A 734 -34.12 14.32 -13.14
N VAL A 735 -34.96 15.34 -13.08
CA VAL A 735 -35.96 15.64 -14.12
C VAL A 735 -35.66 16.95 -14.82
N ASP A 736 -36.24 17.12 -16.01
CA ASP A 736 -36.27 18.41 -16.67
C ASP A 736 -36.99 19.43 -15.76
N PRO A 737 -36.46 20.65 -15.59
CA PRO A 737 -37.16 21.69 -14.86
C PRO A 737 -38.55 21.93 -15.47
N PRO A 738 -39.58 22.22 -14.65
CA PRO A 738 -40.92 22.43 -15.14
C PRO A 738 -40.93 23.54 -16.20
N LEU A 739 -41.43 23.21 -17.39
CA LEU A 739 -41.51 24.07 -18.58
C LEU A 739 -42.19 25.44 -18.32
N MET A 740 -42.87 25.60 -17.18
CA MET A 740 -43.51 26.85 -16.79
C MET A 740 -42.48 27.94 -16.46
N ASP A 741 -41.36 27.62 -15.81
CA ASP A 741 -40.38 28.65 -15.38
C ASP A 741 -39.47 29.08 -16.52
N ALA A 742 -39.09 28.15 -17.41
CA ALA A 742 -38.40 28.50 -18.65
C ALA A 742 -39.31 29.34 -19.58
N PHE A 743 -40.58 28.95 -19.74
CA PHE A 743 -41.55 29.70 -20.55
C PHE A 743 -41.87 31.08 -19.94
N LEU A 744 -42.03 31.18 -18.61
CA LEU A 744 -42.27 32.45 -17.94
C LEU A 744 -41.04 33.35 -18.01
N SER A 745 -39.82 32.86 -17.76
CA SER A 745 -38.61 33.69 -17.85
C SER A 745 -38.37 34.19 -19.28
N GLU A 746 -38.65 33.36 -20.29
CA GLU A 746 -38.47 33.74 -21.69
C GLU A 746 -39.57 34.69 -22.17
N VAL A 747 -40.82 34.51 -21.73
CA VAL A 747 -41.93 35.46 -21.93
C VAL A 747 -41.70 36.80 -21.21
N PHE A 748 -41.16 36.80 -19.99
CA PHE A 748 -40.77 38.01 -19.27
C PHE A 748 -39.57 38.71 -19.95
N SER A 749 -38.61 37.94 -20.49
CA SER A 749 -37.48 38.49 -21.24
C SER A 749 -37.89 39.08 -22.60
N LEU A 750 -38.92 38.53 -23.24
CA LEU A 750 -39.46 38.99 -24.54
C LEU A 750 -40.40 40.19 -24.41
N THR A 751 -41.01 40.40 -23.24
CA THR A 751 -41.97 41.50 -23.04
C THR A 751 -41.35 42.74 -22.40
N GLY A 752 -40.19 42.63 -21.74
CA GLY A 752 -39.59 43.74 -20.99
C GLY A 752 -40.59 44.36 -20.01
N ASP A 753 -40.28 45.52 -19.43
CA ASP A 753 -41.11 46.22 -18.43
C ASP A 753 -42.49 46.73 -18.94
N LYS A 754 -43.09 46.11 -19.98
CA LYS A 754 -44.42 46.45 -20.50
C LYS A 754 -45.50 45.39 -20.29
N ALA A 755 -45.23 44.33 -19.52
CA ALA A 755 -46.26 43.37 -19.11
C ALA A 755 -47.34 44.00 -18.19
N ASN A 756 -47.06 45.14 -17.54
CA ASN A 756 -48.03 45.83 -16.69
C ASN A 756 -49.08 46.67 -17.45
N ASP A 757 -48.91 46.95 -18.74
CA ASP A 757 -49.89 47.74 -19.52
C ASP A 757 -50.96 46.89 -20.22
N PHE A 758 -50.83 45.56 -20.25
CA PHE A 758 -51.80 44.68 -20.92
C PHE A 758 -53.00 44.27 -20.05
N LEU A 759 -53.01 44.61 -18.77
CA LEU A 759 -54.06 44.23 -17.82
C LEU A 759 -55.29 45.17 -17.81
N VAL A 760 -55.34 46.19 -18.66
CA VAL A 760 -56.40 47.22 -18.60
C VAL A 760 -57.44 47.15 -19.73
N TRP A 761 -57.27 46.35 -20.79
CA TRP A 761 -58.25 46.30 -21.88
C TRP A 761 -58.86 44.91 -22.04
N GLY A 762 -60.03 44.71 -21.41
CA GLY A 762 -60.79 43.48 -21.34
C GLY A 762 -61.29 42.93 -22.68
N PHE A 763 -60.37 42.35 -23.47
CA PHE A 763 -60.71 41.51 -24.61
C PHE A 763 -60.42 40.02 -24.29
N SER A 764 -61.52 39.28 -24.17
CA SER A 764 -61.68 37.82 -24.23
C SER A 764 -60.40 36.94 -24.21
N LEU A 765 -59.94 36.63 -22.98
CA LEU A 765 -59.10 35.46 -22.60
C LEU A 765 -59.40 34.12 -23.33
N PRO A 766 -60.64 33.80 -23.77
CA PRO A 766 -60.90 32.55 -24.48
C PRO A 766 -60.15 32.40 -25.81
N LEU A 767 -59.89 33.47 -26.56
CA LEU A 767 -59.25 33.34 -27.88
C LEU A 767 -57.74 33.05 -27.76
N PHE A 768 -57.07 33.67 -26.79
CA PHE A 768 -55.66 33.39 -26.48
C PHE A 768 -55.47 32.00 -25.87
N ALA A 769 -56.36 31.56 -24.98
CA ALA A 769 -56.33 30.20 -24.44
C ALA A 769 -56.57 29.16 -25.53
N VAL A 770 -57.51 29.38 -26.45
CA VAL A 770 -57.78 28.48 -27.57
C VAL A 770 -56.60 28.44 -28.55
N LEU A 771 -55.99 29.58 -28.87
CA LEU A 771 -54.81 29.63 -29.74
C LEU A 771 -53.56 29.02 -29.09
N ALA A 772 -53.37 29.21 -27.78
CA ALA A 772 -52.29 28.59 -27.01
C ALA A 772 -52.48 27.06 -26.90
N VAL A 773 -53.71 26.58 -26.71
CA VAL A 773 -54.03 25.15 -26.73
C VAL A 773 -53.84 24.56 -28.13
N ILE A 774 -54.22 25.26 -29.20
CA ILE A 774 -53.99 24.81 -30.59
C ILE A 774 -52.48 24.79 -30.90
N ALA A 775 -51.71 25.79 -30.46
CA ALA A 775 -50.26 25.82 -30.60
C ALA A 775 -49.59 24.69 -29.79
N TYR A 776 -50.02 24.46 -28.54
CA TYR A 776 -49.55 23.38 -27.69
C TYR A 776 -49.85 22.00 -28.28
N MET A 777 -51.06 21.76 -28.80
CA MET A 777 -51.40 20.51 -29.48
C MET A 777 -50.60 20.29 -30.76
N ASN A 778 -50.33 21.36 -31.53
CA ASN A 778 -49.48 21.27 -32.73
C ASN A 778 -48.02 21.00 -32.39
N MET A 779 -47.48 21.63 -31.33
CA MET A 779 -46.11 21.36 -30.85
C MET A 779 -45.98 19.95 -30.28
N ARG A 780 -46.98 19.44 -29.56
CA ARG A 780 -46.99 18.06 -29.04
C ARG A 780 -47.02 17.03 -30.18
N LYS A 781 -47.86 17.27 -31.21
CA LYS A 781 -47.88 16.43 -32.42
C LYS A 781 -46.55 16.47 -33.17
N GLU A 782 -45.91 17.63 -33.28
CA GLU A 782 -44.61 17.74 -33.96
C GLU A 782 -43.48 17.10 -33.14
N LYS A 783 -43.49 17.21 -31.79
CA LYS A 783 -42.54 16.53 -30.90
C LYS A 783 -42.67 15.00 -30.97
N GLU A 784 -43.89 14.46 -31.01
CA GLU A 784 -44.09 13.02 -31.25
C GLU A 784 -43.66 12.58 -32.65
N ARG A 785 -43.91 13.42 -33.66
CA ARG A 785 -43.46 13.16 -35.03
C ARG A 785 -41.93 13.16 -35.12
N LEU A 786 -41.25 14.04 -34.39
CA LEU A 786 -39.79 14.10 -34.30
C LEU A 786 -39.19 12.93 -33.52
N LYS A 787 -39.81 12.49 -32.42
CA LYS A 787 -39.40 11.25 -31.71
C LYS A 787 -39.50 10.02 -32.62
N LYS A 788 -40.56 9.93 -33.43
CA LYS A 788 -40.70 8.85 -34.43
C LYS A 788 -39.67 8.93 -35.55
N LEU A 789 -39.30 10.14 -35.99
CA LEU A 789 -38.25 10.34 -36.99
C LEU A 789 -36.85 9.98 -36.44
N ALA A 790 -36.56 10.31 -35.18
CA ALA A 790 -35.30 9.93 -34.53
C ALA A 790 -35.16 8.42 -34.33
N LEU A 791 -36.26 7.73 -33.97
CA LEU A 791 -36.30 6.26 -33.91
C LEU A 791 -36.11 5.62 -35.29
N VAL A 792 -36.67 6.21 -36.35
CA VAL A 792 -36.45 5.75 -37.73
C VAL A 792 -35.01 6.02 -38.18
N GLU A 793 -34.42 7.16 -37.83
CA GLU A 793 -33.02 7.49 -38.14
C GLU A 793 -32.04 6.55 -37.42
N GLN A 794 -32.30 6.25 -36.14
CA GLN A 794 -31.54 5.26 -35.37
C GLN A 794 -31.65 3.86 -36.01
N ALA A 795 -32.86 3.39 -36.31
CA ALA A 795 -33.06 2.09 -36.96
C ALA A 795 -32.46 2.04 -38.38
N THR A 796 -32.43 3.17 -39.11
CA THR A 796 -31.80 3.25 -40.44
C THR A 796 -30.28 3.24 -40.32
N ASN A 797 -29.69 3.85 -39.30
CA ASN A 797 -28.25 3.82 -39.04
C ASN A 797 -27.79 2.44 -38.55
N GLU A 798 -28.58 1.77 -37.71
CA GLU A 798 -28.34 0.39 -37.29
C GLU A 798 -28.41 -0.57 -38.49
N ALA A 799 -29.44 -0.46 -39.35
CA ALA A 799 -29.54 -1.26 -40.57
C ALA A 799 -28.42 -0.95 -41.59
N MET A 800 -27.95 0.30 -41.67
CA MET A 800 -26.81 0.67 -42.52
C MET A 800 -25.46 0.17 -41.97
N MET A 801 -25.31 0.02 -40.65
CA MET A 801 -24.15 -0.65 -40.04
C MET A 801 -24.20 -2.17 -40.27
N GLU A 802 -25.37 -2.79 -40.14
CA GLU A 802 -25.55 -4.23 -40.40
C GLU A 802 -25.27 -4.57 -41.88
N ILE A 803 -25.71 -3.73 -42.81
CA ILE A 803 -25.37 -3.82 -44.24
C ILE A 803 -23.87 -3.52 -44.49
N ALA A 804 -23.23 -2.68 -43.67
CA ALA A 804 -21.78 -2.40 -43.78
C ALA A 804 -20.93 -3.56 -43.25
N GLU A 805 -21.36 -4.24 -42.19
CA GLU A 805 -20.74 -5.47 -41.68
C GLU A 805 -20.91 -6.66 -42.63
N GLU A 806 -22.10 -6.86 -43.21
CA GLU A 806 -22.31 -7.92 -44.22
C GLU A 806 -21.49 -7.67 -45.50
N ASN A 807 -21.29 -6.42 -45.93
CA ASN A 807 -20.43 -6.10 -47.08
C ASN A 807 -18.94 -6.14 -46.75
N SER A 808 -18.54 -5.99 -45.49
CA SER A 808 -17.16 -6.14 -45.02
C SER A 808 -16.68 -7.60 -45.07
N GLN A 809 -17.59 -8.56 -44.87
CA GLN A 809 -17.27 -9.99 -45.00
C GLN A 809 -17.13 -10.47 -46.47
N TYR A 810 -17.55 -9.67 -47.46
CA TYR A 810 -17.50 -10.04 -48.89
C TYR A 810 -16.26 -9.48 -49.64
N TYR A 811 -15.43 -8.66 -48.99
CA TYR A 811 -14.19 -8.10 -49.56
C TYR A 811 -12.90 -8.72 -48.98
N ASP A 812 -13.02 -9.60 -47.99
CA ASP A 812 -11.90 -10.34 -47.38
C ASP A 812 -11.91 -11.85 -47.74
N ASP A 813 -12.78 -12.28 -48.67
CA ASP A 813 -12.67 -13.51 -49.49
C ASP A 813 -12.23 -13.12 -50.92
#